data_AF-A0A7S0FF51-F1
#
_entry.id   AF-A0A7S0FF51-F1
#
_cell.length_a   1.000
_cell.length_b   1.000
_cell.length_c   1.000
_cell.angle_alpha   90.00
_cell.angle_beta   90.00
_cell.angle_gamma   90.00
#
_symmetry.space_group_name_H-M   'P 1'
#
loop_
_entity.id
_entity.type
_entity.pdbx_description
1 polymer ?
#
loop_
_entity_poly.entity_id
_entity_poly.type
_entity_poly.pdbx_seq_one_letter_code
_entity_poly.pdbx_strand_id
1 'polypeptide(L)'
;RCHLCKWTRQGERWWAAQQQQQQQEQQERQRRLAEQKRRAEEERRRHLEEAKRKKEEENKRRLDELIRRAEEDKVVKMVMPIIQKVRVSTPESFPSLKQELEETLEKEKDRAGSQFGRLRAEADKSLDAAAKCIEMIMARRRLVEEKRAAEEKRRKELDECAKALVEELRDLVDAAEQQSQKLAKAAAALEPPEKSEPSSAQGGKAESLASGGEAEADAAPSVPLTSEELLAACERVEATGSEAESMTRACTAFVLQKGPEMKRLVPMTLGADPSDISQTLAKLLQHIRDLAIMSEKTLSKARITKERTSKKLAAETRMREAEALFAKYDRDSDGMLSRKEVLSYAKGEFDFSIRADELDKVWRGLVRESGKGVALRDFHWLKVAVGTAREIARDRLRAVVREEKEHVLEEVKETIQEKLKEVAGSVNDADKFVAKVEKQVQPLLAKAKNMPVADMIALADETDEMILEARANAAEVHRQMEAVSDGTSERFRRDIQAYAAQEAKPLDLRMGRMEARLSRVTNLSRRFRELALKKQEEQFQRLRTAAAKVLKHNQRLRGLGDDEVFGDRIDQREFVRFFDAADKEVIVEVSPAPEAVGTTAKAAGPGPPKAPEEPAAKAGEEPAAATSTAAAEPEEPAAKKPRPADEAGASKPPAEPQELPAEAAAPAGPGADALTEEAEQWLASELSSGAGGAAVAGEAPEPAAAEAAAPGWPAEGAAEGAAEGVAEGVAEGVAEG
;
A
#
# COMPACT_ATOMS: atom_id res chain seq x y z
N ARG A 1 -121.87 -105.22 74.98
CA ARG A 1 -120.59 -105.76 74.42
C ARG A 1 -120.59 -105.50 72.91
N CYS A 2 -119.63 -104.88 72.24
CA CYS A 2 -118.68 -103.83 72.65
C CYS A 2 -118.36 -102.99 71.39
N HIS A 3 -118.95 -101.80 71.25
CA HIS A 3 -118.92 -101.05 69.98
C HIS A 3 -117.63 -100.25 69.71
N LEU A 4 -116.77 -100.04 70.71
CA LEU A 4 -115.55 -99.21 70.58
C LEU A 4 -114.47 -99.79 69.64
N CYS A 5 -114.47 -101.11 69.39
CA CYS A 5 -113.36 -101.80 68.70
C CYS A 5 -113.42 -101.72 67.15
N LYS A 6 -114.46 -101.12 66.55
CA LYS A 6 -114.56 -100.96 65.08
C LYS A 6 -113.96 -99.66 64.54
N TRP A 7 -113.82 -98.62 65.36
CA TRP A 7 -113.37 -97.29 64.90
C TRP A 7 -111.84 -97.18 64.75
N THR A 8 -111.07 -97.75 65.68
CA THR A 8 -109.59 -97.72 65.67
C THR A 8 -109.00 -98.33 64.40
N ARG A 9 -109.50 -99.50 63.97
CA ARG A 9 -109.06 -100.19 62.74
C ARG A 9 -109.35 -99.45 61.42
N GLN A 10 -110.21 -98.42 61.42
CA GLN A 10 -110.34 -97.52 60.27
C GLN A 10 -109.33 -96.37 60.33
N GLY A 11 -109.11 -95.79 61.52
CA GLY A 11 -108.08 -94.76 61.72
C GLY A 11 -106.67 -95.23 61.37
N GLU A 12 -106.27 -96.42 61.83
CA GLU A 12 -104.96 -97.03 61.52
C GLU A 12 -104.74 -97.20 60.00
N ARG A 13 -105.77 -97.63 59.26
CA ARG A 13 -105.69 -97.82 57.81
C ARG A 13 -105.62 -96.49 57.05
N TRP A 14 -106.36 -95.47 57.50
CA TRP A 14 -106.31 -94.14 56.90
C TRP A 14 -104.96 -93.46 57.16
N TRP A 15 -104.43 -93.56 58.38
CA TRP A 15 -103.12 -93.02 58.75
C TRP A 15 -101.98 -93.72 58.00
N ALA A 16 -102.01 -95.05 57.88
CA ALA A 16 -101.04 -95.81 57.09
C ALA A 16 -101.08 -95.41 55.60
N ALA A 17 -102.27 -95.25 55.01
CA ALA A 17 -102.42 -94.78 53.63
C ALA A 17 -101.88 -93.35 53.44
N GLN A 18 -102.19 -92.43 54.36
CA GLN A 18 -101.68 -91.05 54.32
C GLN A 18 -100.15 -90.99 54.47
N GLN A 19 -99.57 -91.80 55.37
CA GLN A 19 -98.13 -91.90 55.54
C GLN A 19 -97.44 -92.51 54.30
N GLN A 20 -98.06 -93.52 53.68
CA GLN A 20 -97.57 -94.11 52.43
C GLN A 20 -97.65 -93.12 51.26
N GLN A 21 -98.70 -92.29 51.18
CA GLN A 21 -98.83 -91.23 50.20
C GLN A 21 -97.74 -90.15 50.38
N GLN A 22 -97.46 -89.71 51.61
CA GLN A 22 -96.34 -88.79 51.88
C GLN A 22 -94.98 -89.39 51.51
N GLN A 23 -94.77 -90.70 51.73
CA GLN A 23 -93.54 -91.37 51.29
C GLN A 23 -93.43 -91.42 49.76
N GLN A 24 -94.53 -91.64 49.04
CA GLN A 24 -94.55 -91.59 47.57
C GLN A 24 -94.26 -90.17 47.06
N GLU A 25 -94.90 -89.15 47.62
CA GLU A 25 -94.62 -87.74 47.26
C GLU A 25 -93.16 -87.35 47.54
N GLN A 26 -92.58 -87.77 48.67
CA GLN A 26 -91.16 -87.51 48.97
C GLN A 26 -90.23 -88.24 47.98
N GLN A 27 -90.51 -89.50 47.64
CA GLN A 27 -89.74 -90.23 46.62
C GLN A 27 -89.87 -89.59 45.23
N GLU A 28 -91.06 -89.13 44.84
CA GLU A 28 -91.26 -88.45 43.56
C GLU A 28 -90.57 -87.09 43.52
N ARG A 29 -90.62 -86.31 44.62
CA ARG A 29 -89.91 -85.04 44.76
C ARG A 29 -88.39 -85.23 44.69
N GLN A 30 -87.86 -86.30 45.30
CA GLN A 30 -86.45 -86.69 45.14
C GLN A 30 -86.12 -87.12 43.71
N ARG A 31 -86.97 -87.89 43.03
CA ARG A 31 -86.79 -88.25 41.61
C ARG A 31 -86.77 -87.02 40.69
N ARG A 32 -87.72 -86.09 40.85
CA ARG A 32 -87.76 -84.83 40.07
C ARG A 32 -86.51 -83.97 40.29
N LEU A 33 -86.01 -83.88 41.53
CA LEU A 33 -84.75 -83.18 41.84
C LEU A 33 -83.51 -83.90 41.28
N ALA A 34 -83.46 -85.22 41.31
CA ALA A 34 -82.39 -86.00 40.69
C ALA A 34 -82.40 -85.87 39.15
N GLU A 35 -83.58 -85.83 38.54
CA GLU A 35 -83.73 -85.63 37.10
C GLU A 35 -83.35 -84.20 36.68
N GLN A 36 -83.77 -83.17 37.42
CA GLN A 36 -83.31 -81.80 37.19
C GLN A 36 -81.78 -81.68 37.31
N LYS A 37 -81.16 -82.34 38.30
CA LYS A 37 -79.70 -82.39 38.42
C LYS A 37 -79.04 -83.06 37.22
N ARG A 38 -79.56 -84.21 36.75
CA ARG A 38 -79.05 -84.89 35.55
C ARG A 38 -79.18 -84.04 34.29
N ARG A 39 -80.32 -83.36 34.08
CA ARG A 39 -80.52 -82.44 32.95
C ARG A 39 -79.53 -81.27 32.99
N ALA A 40 -79.35 -80.62 34.14
CA ALA A 40 -78.40 -79.51 34.31
C ALA A 40 -76.93 -79.95 34.18
N GLU A 41 -76.59 -81.17 34.59
CA GLU A 41 -75.26 -81.77 34.40
C GLU A 41 -75.00 -82.11 32.92
N GLU A 42 -76.01 -82.63 32.22
CA GLU A 42 -75.92 -82.92 30.78
C GLU A 42 -75.84 -81.64 29.94
N GLU A 43 -76.59 -80.58 30.27
CA GLU A 43 -76.49 -79.27 29.64
C GLU A 43 -75.12 -78.62 29.87
N ARG A 44 -74.59 -78.69 31.11
CA ARG A 44 -73.22 -78.25 31.41
C ARG A 44 -72.18 -79.03 30.61
N ARG A 45 -72.36 -80.35 30.47
CA ARG A 45 -71.48 -81.21 29.67
C ARG A 45 -71.54 -80.84 28.18
N ARG A 46 -72.72 -80.65 27.60
CA ARG A 46 -72.90 -80.18 26.21
C ARG A 46 -72.25 -78.82 25.99
N HIS A 47 -72.43 -77.86 26.90
CA HIS A 47 -71.75 -76.57 26.85
C HIS A 47 -70.21 -76.68 26.93
N LEU A 48 -69.68 -77.59 27.74
CA LEU A 48 -68.23 -77.84 27.83
C LEU A 48 -67.68 -78.53 26.57
N GLU A 49 -68.42 -79.45 25.97
CA GLU A 49 -68.06 -80.11 24.71
C GLU A 49 -68.10 -79.13 23.53
N GLU A 50 -69.13 -78.27 23.43
CA GLU A 50 -69.17 -77.16 22.46
C GLU A 50 -68.03 -76.14 22.66
N ALA A 51 -67.75 -75.76 23.91
CA ALA A 51 -66.69 -74.80 24.22
C ALA A 51 -65.29 -75.35 23.91
N LYS A 52 -65.08 -76.67 24.03
CA LYS A 52 -63.87 -77.34 23.53
C LYS A 52 -63.81 -77.30 22.01
N ARG A 53 -64.86 -77.74 21.32
CA ARG A 53 -64.91 -77.74 19.85
C ARG A 53 -64.67 -76.35 19.24
N LYS A 54 -65.29 -75.30 19.80
CA LYS A 54 -65.05 -73.90 19.38
C LYS A 54 -63.58 -73.48 19.58
N LYS A 55 -62.94 -73.86 20.69
CA LYS A 55 -61.51 -73.62 20.94
C LYS A 55 -60.58 -74.44 20.03
N GLU A 56 -60.96 -75.66 19.68
CA GLU A 56 -60.19 -76.51 18.74
C GLU A 56 -60.27 -75.98 17.31
N GLU A 57 -61.47 -75.58 16.84
CA GLU A 57 -61.66 -74.93 15.54
C GLU A 57 -60.97 -73.56 15.49
N GLU A 58 -60.97 -72.77 16.58
CA GLU A 58 -60.24 -71.50 16.67
C GLU A 58 -58.71 -71.71 16.72
N ASN A 59 -58.21 -72.64 17.53
CA ASN A 59 -56.78 -72.97 17.59
C ASN A 59 -56.27 -73.49 16.25
N LYS A 60 -57.07 -74.27 15.53
CA LYS A 60 -56.71 -74.71 14.17
C LYS A 60 -56.61 -73.52 13.21
N ARG A 61 -57.59 -72.60 13.19
CA ARG A 61 -57.51 -71.37 12.38
C ARG A 61 -56.28 -70.53 12.73
N ARG A 62 -55.95 -70.38 14.02
CA ARG A 62 -54.74 -69.69 14.49
C ARG A 62 -53.46 -70.39 14.01
N LEU A 63 -53.41 -71.72 14.01
CA LEU A 63 -52.26 -72.50 13.54
C LEU A 63 -52.11 -72.40 12.01
N ASP A 64 -53.19 -72.55 11.26
CA ASP A 64 -53.21 -72.42 9.79
C ASP A 64 -52.80 -70.99 9.38
N GLU A 65 -53.23 -69.95 10.10
CA GLU A 65 -52.80 -68.57 9.87
C GLU A 65 -51.32 -68.34 10.24
N LEU A 66 -50.83 -68.93 11.35
CA LEU A 66 -49.41 -68.86 11.72
C LEU A 66 -48.52 -69.56 10.70
N ILE A 67 -48.95 -70.70 10.13
CA ILE A 67 -48.25 -71.38 9.04
C ILE A 67 -48.19 -70.47 7.80
N ARG A 68 -49.32 -69.90 7.39
CA ARG A 68 -49.36 -68.99 6.23
C ARG A 68 -48.47 -67.76 6.41
N ARG A 69 -48.51 -67.13 7.59
CA ARG A 69 -47.62 -65.99 7.94
C ARG A 69 -46.15 -66.41 7.94
N ALA A 70 -45.83 -67.62 8.43
CA ALA A 70 -44.47 -68.16 8.41
C ALA A 70 -43.99 -68.54 7.00
N GLU A 71 -44.87 -68.66 6.01
CA GLU A 71 -44.52 -68.81 4.59
C GLU A 71 -44.32 -67.46 3.91
N GLU A 72 -45.21 -66.50 4.15
CA GLU A 72 -45.03 -65.09 3.74
C GLU A 72 -43.67 -64.54 4.27
N ASP A 73 -43.32 -64.81 5.53
CA ASP A 73 -42.04 -64.43 6.17
C ASP A 73 -40.81 -65.12 5.56
N LYS A 74 -40.92 -66.35 5.04
CA LYS A 74 -39.80 -67.05 4.37
C LYS A 74 -39.47 -66.35 3.06
N VAL A 75 -40.49 -65.98 2.28
CA VAL A 75 -40.30 -65.26 1.01
C VAL A 75 -39.65 -63.89 1.26
N VAL A 76 -40.12 -63.15 2.28
CA VAL A 76 -39.48 -61.89 2.69
C VAL A 76 -37.99 -62.08 2.99
N LYS A 77 -37.62 -63.15 3.71
CA LYS A 77 -36.21 -63.47 4.04
C LYS A 77 -35.37 -63.92 2.84
N MET A 78 -35.98 -64.46 1.78
CA MET A 78 -35.28 -64.82 0.54
C MET A 78 -35.08 -63.61 -0.40
N VAL A 79 -36.08 -62.75 -0.52
CA VAL A 79 -36.04 -61.61 -1.46
C VAL A 79 -35.26 -60.41 -0.90
N MET A 80 -35.37 -60.13 0.40
CA MET A 80 -34.76 -58.95 1.02
C MET A 80 -33.21 -58.86 0.86
N PRO A 81 -32.42 -59.95 0.96
CA PRO A 81 -30.98 -59.89 0.67
C PRO A 81 -30.65 -59.46 -0.76
N ILE A 82 -31.47 -59.83 -1.75
CA ILE A 82 -31.25 -59.48 -3.16
C ILE A 82 -31.59 -58.00 -3.40
N ILE A 83 -32.68 -57.51 -2.79
CA ILE A 83 -33.00 -56.07 -2.71
C ILE A 83 -31.81 -55.29 -2.11
N GLN A 84 -31.17 -55.81 -1.07
CA GLN A 84 -29.99 -55.20 -0.44
C GLN A 84 -28.75 -55.22 -1.34
N LYS A 85 -28.46 -56.33 -2.05
CA LYS A 85 -27.38 -56.37 -3.07
C LYS A 85 -27.56 -55.28 -4.13
N VAL A 86 -28.78 -55.13 -4.67
CA VAL A 86 -29.10 -54.15 -5.72
C VAL A 86 -28.75 -52.73 -5.28
N ARG A 87 -29.08 -52.33 -4.03
CA ARG A 87 -28.80 -50.98 -3.49
C ARG A 87 -27.32 -50.59 -3.47
N VAL A 88 -26.41 -51.56 -3.43
CA VAL A 88 -24.95 -51.34 -3.38
C VAL A 88 -24.23 -51.76 -4.67
N SER A 89 -24.98 -51.99 -5.75
CA SER A 89 -24.44 -52.42 -7.03
C SER A 89 -23.53 -51.37 -7.69
N THR A 90 -22.50 -51.86 -8.39
CA THR A 90 -21.65 -51.04 -9.26
C THR A 90 -22.30 -50.91 -10.64
N PRO A 91 -21.90 -49.92 -11.47
CA PRO A 91 -22.45 -49.74 -12.83
C PRO A 91 -22.39 -51.01 -13.70
N GLU A 92 -21.37 -51.86 -13.48
CA GLU A 92 -21.11 -53.09 -14.23
C GLU A 92 -21.86 -54.31 -13.66
N SER A 93 -22.31 -54.28 -12.39
CA SER A 93 -23.02 -55.39 -11.72
C SER A 93 -24.53 -55.18 -11.56
N PHE A 94 -25.03 -53.95 -11.75
CA PHE A 94 -26.45 -53.64 -11.67
C PHE A 94 -27.35 -54.41 -12.66
N PRO A 95 -26.98 -54.64 -13.94
CA PRO A 95 -27.86 -55.33 -14.88
C PRO A 95 -28.17 -56.78 -14.47
N SER A 96 -27.18 -57.52 -13.99
CA SER A 96 -27.35 -58.91 -13.54
C SER A 96 -28.05 -59.00 -12.19
N LEU A 97 -27.76 -58.09 -11.24
CA LEU A 97 -28.46 -58.03 -9.96
C LEU A 97 -29.93 -57.60 -10.10
N LYS A 98 -30.25 -56.76 -11.09
CA LYS A 98 -31.64 -56.44 -11.46
C LYS A 98 -32.38 -57.68 -11.96
N GLN A 99 -31.77 -58.45 -12.86
CA GLN A 99 -32.36 -59.70 -13.36
C GLN A 99 -32.54 -60.74 -12.23
N GLU A 100 -31.55 -60.89 -11.33
CA GLU A 100 -31.64 -61.77 -10.15
C GLU A 100 -32.87 -61.42 -9.29
N LEU A 101 -33.14 -60.12 -9.11
CA LEU A 101 -34.28 -59.63 -8.33
C LEU A 101 -35.63 -59.82 -9.05
N GLU A 102 -35.72 -59.49 -10.34
CA GLU A 102 -36.95 -59.66 -11.12
C GLU A 102 -37.34 -61.15 -11.24
N GLU A 103 -36.37 -62.03 -11.49
CA GLU A 103 -36.60 -63.46 -11.53
C GLU A 103 -37.04 -64.06 -10.18
N THR A 104 -36.48 -63.60 -9.06
CA THR A 104 -36.81 -64.14 -7.73
C THR A 104 -38.14 -63.61 -7.20
N LEU A 105 -38.52 -62.38 -7.56
CA LEU A 105 -39.86 -61.84 -7.28
C LEU A 105 -40.96 -62.62 -8.00
N GLU A 106 -40.80 -62.92 -9.29
CA GLU A 106 -41.84 -63.66 -10.04
C GLU A 106 -41.93 -65.13 -9.61
N LYS A 107 -40.81 -65.77 -9.22
CA LYS A 107 -40.79 -67.17 -8.72
C LYS A 107 -41.48 -67.36 -7.37
N GLU A 108 -41.44 -66.38 -6.47
CA GLU A 108 -42.03 -66.49 -5.12
C GLU A 108 -43.35 -65.70 -4.94
N LYS A 109 -43.85 -65.12 -6.03
CA LYS A 109 -45.07 -64.29 -6.12
C LYS A 109 -46.31 -64.88 -5.43
N ASP A 110 -46.65 -66.13 -5.76
CA ASP A 110 -47.85 -66.79 -5.22
C ASP A 110 -47.71 -67.15 -3.73
N ARG A 111 -46.47 -67.31 -3.24
CA ARG A 111 -46.17 -67.61 -1.82
C ARG A 111 -46.05 -66.36 -0.96
N ALA A 112 -45.68 -65.23 -1.56
CA ALA A 112 -45.57 -63.94 -0.87
C ALA A 112 -46.92 -63.39 -0.39
N GLY A 113 -48.04 -63.84 -0.98
CA GLY A 113 -49.40 -63.56 -0.52
C GLY A 113 -49.67 -62.08 -0.32
N SER A 114 -50.05 -61.70 0.91
CA SER A 114 -50.35 -60.32 1.29
C SER A 114 -49.12 -59.40 1.38
N GLN A 115 -47.90 -59.97 1.46
CA GLN A 115 -46.66 -59.20 1.50
C GLN A 115 -46.10 -58.88 0.10
N PHE A 116 -46.56 -59.53 -0.98
CA PHE A 116 -46.00 -59.35 -2.33
C PHE A 116 -45.97 -57.89 -2.79
N GLY A 117 -47.06 -57.16 -2.60
CA GLY A 117 -47.15 -55.73 -2.97
C GLY A 117 -46.15 -54.85 -2.21
N ARG A 118 -45.80 -55.22 -0.97
CA ARG A 118 -44.76 -54.52 -0.18
C ARG A 118 -43.35 -54.86 -0.65
N LEU A 119 -43.07 -56.15 -0.91
CA LEU A 119 -41.79 -56.60 -1.44
C LEU A 119 -41.49 -55.98 -2.81
N ARG A 120 -42.48 -55.96 -3.72
CA ARG A 120 -42.35 -55.32 -5.03
C ARG A 120 -42.10 -53.82 -4.91
N ALA A 121 -42.90 -53.10 -4.12
CA ALA A 121 -42.70 -51.66 -3.93
C ALA A 121 -41.34 -51.31 -3.27
N GLU A 122 -40.76 -52.20 -2.46
CA GLU A 122 -39.43 -52.00 -1.87
C GLU A 122 -38.30 -52.40 -2.85
N ALA A 123 -38.53 -53.36 -3.73
CA ALA A 123 -37.65 -53.70 -4.85
C ALA A 123 -37.58 -52.56 -5.88
N ASP A 124 -38.73 -52.04 -6.33
CA ASP A 124 -38.83 -50.95 -7.31
C ASP A 124 -38.06 -49.70 -6.81
N LYS A 125 -38.28 -49.26 -5.57
CA LYS A 125 -37.50 -48.19 -4.91
C LYS A 125 -35.99 -48.45 -4.88
N SER A 126 -35.60 -49.72 -4.77
CA SER A 126 -34.19 -50.11 -4.65
C SER A 126 -33.49 -50.12 -6.00
N LEU A 127 -34.20 -50.48 -7.06
CA LEU A 127 -33.77 -50.31 -8.45
C LEU A 127 -33.63 -48.81 -8.79
N ASP A 128 -34.60 -47.98 -8.42
CA ASP A 128 -34.54 -46.52 -8.57
C ASP A 128 -33.35 -45.89 -7.81
N ALA A 129 -33.12 -46.31 -6.56
CA ALA A 129 -32.02 -45.80 -5.75
C ALA A 129 -30.66 -46.23 -6.31
N ALA A 130 -30.53 -47.48 -6.77
CA ALA A 130 -29.33 -48.00 -7.41
C ALA A 130 -29.05 -47.27 -8.73
N ALA A 131 -30.06 -47.09 -9.59
CA ALA A 131 -29.93 -46.36 -10.85
C ALA A 131 -29.41 -44.92 -10.64
N LYS A 132 -29.99 -44.18 -9.68
CA LYS A 132 -29.54 -42.82 -9.31
C LYS A 132 -28.11 -42.80 -8.74
N CYS A 133 -27.74 -43.81 -7.96
CA CYS A 133 -26.38 -43.96 -7.44
C CYS A 133 -25.38 -44.18 -8.60
N ILE A 134 -25.72 -45.04 -9.56
CA ILE A 134 -24.92 -45.37 -10.74
C ILE A 134 -24.77 -44.15 -11.66
N GLU A 135 -25.85 -43.40 -11.89
CA GLU A 135 -25.83 -42.14 -12.64
C GLU A 135 -24.87 -41.13 -11.99
N MET A 136 -24.96 -40.92 -10.67
CA MET A 136 -24.04 -40.06 -9.92
C MET A 136 -22.58 -40.55 -10.00
N ILE A 137 -22.33 -41.86 -9.96
CA ILE A 137 -20.99 -42.45 -10.12
C ILE A 137 -20.45 -42.22 -11.53
N MET A 138 -21.27 -42.41 -12.58
CA MET A 138 -20.87 -42.14 -13.97
C MET A 138 -20.61 -40.65 -14.21
N ALA A 139 -21.46 -39.76 -13.71
CA ALA A 139 -21.26 -38.31 -13.78
C ALA A 139 -19.96 -37.89 -13.06
N ARG A 140 -19.68 -38.48 -11.89
CA ARG A 140 -18.43 -38.23 -11.16
C ARG A 140 -17.19 -38.78 -11.88
N ARG A 141 -17.27 -39.94 -12.57
CA ARG A 141 -16.18 -40.45 -13.43
C ARG A 141 -15.90 -39.46 -14.57
N ARG A 142 -16.93 -39.06 -15.32
CA ARG A 142 -16.83 -38.07 -16.41
C ARG A 142 -16.21 -36.75 -15.96
N LEU A 143 -16.66 -36.18 -14.83
CA LEU A 143 -16.08 -34.94 -14.27
C LEU A 143 -14.62 -35.07 -13.81
N VAL A 144 -14.15 -36.28 -13.45
CA VAL A 144 -12.74 -36.52 -13.12
C VAL A 144 -11.90 -36.72 -14.38
N GLU A 145 -12.45 -37.40 -15.40
CA GLU A 145 -11.82 -37.59 -16.71
C GLU A 145 -11.70 -36.25 -17.46
N GLU A 146 -12.75 -35.43 -17.45
CA GLU A 146 -12.76 -34.08 -18.01
C GLU A 146 -11.76 -33.15 -17.31
N LYS A 147 -11.71 -33.17 -15.97
CA LYS A 147 -10.70 -32.39 -15.22
C LYS A 147 -9.28 -32.84 -15.54
N ARG A 148 -9.01 -34.15 -15.59
CA ARG A 148 -7.69 -34.67 -15.99
C ARG A 148 -7.32 -34.24 -17.42
N ALA A 149 -8.26 -34.31 -18.36
CA ALA A 149 -8.03 -33.87 -19.74
C ALA A 149 -7.81 -32.36 -19.85
N ALA A 150 -8.49 -31.55 -19.04
CA ALA A 150 -8.28 -30.11 -18.96
C ALA A 150 -6.95 -29.75 -18.29
N GLU A 151 -6.56 -30.45 -17.22
CA GLU A 151 -5.26 -30.31 -16.55
C GLU A 151 -4.11 -30.74 -17.48
N GLU A 152 -4.27 -31.80 -18.28
CA GLU A 152 -3.28 -32.26 -19.25
C GLU A 152 -3.13 -31.29 -20.44
N LYS A 153 -4.25 -30.77 -20.98
CA LYS A 153 -4.24 -29.70 -22.01
C LYS A 153 -3.54 -28.46 -21.48
N ARG A 154 -3.95 -27.96 -20.32
CA ARG A 154 -3.33 -26.80 -19.67
C ARG A 154 -1.84 -27.03 -19.42
N ARG A 155 -1.42 -28.24 -19.04
CA ARG A 155 0.01 -28.56 -18.89
C ARG A 155 0.75 -28.43 -20.23
N LYS A 156 0.20 -28.98 -21.32
CA LYS A 156 0.79 -28.89 -22.67
C LYS A 156 0.89 -27.44 -23.15
N GLU A 157 -0.17 -26.65 -22.96
CA GLU A 157 -0.21 -25.22 -23.26
C GLU A 157 0.90 -24.45 -22.50
N LEU A 158 1.09 -24.74 -21.20
CA LEU A 158 2.14 -24.13 -20.38
C LEU A 158 3.56 -24.60 -20.78
N ASP A 159 3.74 -25.89 -21.08
CA ASP A 159 5.00 -26.48 -21.56
C ASP A 159 5.39 -25.93 -22.95
N GLU A 160 4.41 -25.58 -23.80
CA GLU A 160 4.62 -24.93 -25.10
C GLU A 160 4.95 -23.44 -24.96
N CYS A 161 4.22 -22.70 -24.10
CA CYS A 161 4.55 -21.31 -23.77
C CYS A 161 5.96 -21.17 -23.16
N ALA A 162 6.37 -22.12 -22.31
CA ALA A 162 7.70 -22.14 -21.71
C ALA A 162 8.81 -22.26 -22.75
N LYS A 163 8.61 -23.08 -23.79
CA LYS A 163 9.56 -23.24 -24.91
C LYS A 163 9.63 -21.99 -25.77
N ALA A 164 8.48 -21.41 -26.11
CA ALA A 164 8.40 -20.18 -26.91
C ALA A 164 9.19 -19.03 -26.25
N LEU A 165 9.00 -18.80 -24.95
CA LEU A 165 9.73 -17.77 -24.20
C LEU A 165 11.25 -18.01 -24.09
N VAL A 166 11.70 -19.27 -24.16
CA VAL A 166 13.13 -19.62 -24.10
C VAL A 166 13.81 -19.48 -25.45
N GLU A 167 13.15 -19.83 -26.57
CA GLU A 167 13.69 -19.54 -27.90
C GLU A 167 13.63 -18.03 -28.22
N GLU A 168 12.60 -17.29 -27.77
CA GLU A 168 12.56 -15.82 -27.90
C GLU A 168 13.72 -15.14 -27.12
N LEU A 169 14.02 -15.60 -25.90
CA LEU A 169 15.19 -15.15 -25.15
C LEU A 169 16.51 -15.52 -25.85
N ARG A 170 16.55 -16.68 -26.52
CA ARG A 170 17.73 -17.12 -27.26
C ARG A 170 17.99 -16.27 -28.50
N ASP A 171 16.97 -15.98 -29.30
CA ASP A 171 17.09 -15.09 -30.48
C ASP A 171 17.62 -13.71 -30.08
N LEU A 172 17.17 -13.16 -28.94
CA LEU A 172 17.69 -11.92 -28.37
C LEU A 172 19.17 -12.05 -27.95
N VAL A 173 19.56 -13.17 -27.34
CA VAL A 173 20.96 -13.44 -26.94
C VAL A 173 21.88 -13.61 -28.15
N ASP A 174 21.46 -14.35 -29.17
CA ASP A 174 22.24 -14.57 -30.39
C ASP A 174 22.38 -13.24 -31.18
N ALA A 175 21.37 -12.37 -31.17
CA ALA A 175 21.46 -11.01 -31.71
C ALA A 175 22.40 -10.09 -30.89
N ALA A 176 22.41 -10.22 -29.56
CA ALA A 176 23.36 -9.51 -28.69
C ALA A 176 24.80 -10.01 -28.89
N GLU A 177 25.01 -11.32 -29.09
CA GLU A 177 26.32 -11.88 -29.41
C GLU A 177 26.83 -11.33 -30.76
N GLN A 178 26.00 -11.30 -31.80
CA GLN A 178 26.37 -10.71 -33.09
C GLN A 178 26.81 -9.25 -32.98
N GLN A 179 26.18 -8.44 -32.12
CA GLN A 179 26.64 -7.07 -31.87
C GLN A 179 27.95 -7.03 -31.05
N SER A 180 28.11 -7.91 -30.06
CA SER A 180 29.37 -8.06 -29.32
C SER A 180 30.54 -8.46 -30.25
N GLN A 181 30.29 -9.34 -31.22
CA GLN A 181 31.28 -9.71 -32.25
C GLN A 181 31.60 -8.55 -33.21
N LYS A 182 30.64 -7.67 -33.55
CA LYS A 182 30.91 -6.43 -34.30
C LYS A 182 31.76 -5.45 -33.48
N LEU A 183 31.42 -5.26 -32.22
CA LEU A 183 32.17 -4.44 -31.27
C LEU A 183 33.62 -4.93 -31.13
N ALA A 184 33.84 -6.24 -30.99
CA ALA A 184 35.18 -6.83 -30.95
C ALA A 184 35.98 -6.56 -32.24
N LYS A 185 35.36 -6.67 -33.41
CA LYS A 185 35.99 -6.35 -34.71
C LYS A 185 36.31 -4.85 -34.85
N ALA A 186 35.46 -3.97 -34.34
CA ALA A 186 35.73 -2.53 -34.29
C ALA A 186 36.89 -2.21 -33.33
N ALA A 187 36.93 -2.87 -32.17
CA ALA A 187 37.97 -2.68 -31.16
C ALA A 187 39.35 -3.21 -31.56
N ALA A 188 39.40 -4.24 -32.42
CA ALA A 188 40.66 -4.69 -33.02
C ALA A 188 41.36 -3.59 -33.85
N ALA A 189 40.63 -2.58 -34.32
CA ALA A 189 41.22 -1.40 -34.99
C ALA A 189 41.77 -0.34 -34.01
N LEU A 190 41.66 -0.56 -32.69
CA LEU A 190 42.29 0.27 -31.65
C LEU A 190 43.56 -0.35 -31.05
N GLU A 191 43.77 -1.65 -31.24
CA GLU A 191 44.97 -2.32 -30.76
C GLU A 191 46.08 -2.10 -31.81
N PRO A 192 47.14 -1.31 -31.50
CA PRO A 192 48.24 -1.14 -32.44
C PRO A 192 48.94 -2.49 -32.63
N PRO A 193 49.50 -2.79 -33.83
CA PRO A 193 50.22 -4.03 -34.04
C PRO A 193 51.36 -4.13 -33.03
N GLU A 194 51.31 -5.14 -32.16
CA GLU A 194 52.30 -5.34 -31.10
C GLU A 194 53.68 -5.54 -31.72
N LYS A 195 54.53 -4.51 -31.64
CA LYS A 195 55.97 -4.71 -31.73
C LYS A 195 56.37 -5.54 -30.52
N SER A 196 56.75 -6.78 -30.76
CA SER A 196 57.16 -7.74 -29.74
C SER A 196 58.43 -7.28 -29.02
N GLU A 197 58.30 -6.43 -28.00
CA GLU A 197 59.39 -6.13 -27.10
C GLU A 197 59.70 -7.37 -26.24
N PRO A 198 60.92 -7.92 -26.29
CA PRO A 198 61.26 -9.10 -25.50
C PRO A 198 61.32 -8.73 -24.01
N SER A 199 60.51 -9.41 -23.21
CA SER A 199 60.44 -9.26 -21.75
C SER A 199 61.84 -9.28 -21.11
N SER A 200 62.30 -8.12 -20.64
CA SER A 200 63.60 -8.00 -19.97
C SER A 200 63.52 -8.56 -18.55
N ALA A 201 64.10 -9.74 -18.34
CA ALA A 201 64.24 -10.35 -17.02
C ALA A 201 65.15 -9.53 -16.09
N GLN A 202 65.12 -9.85 -14.79
CA GLN A 202 65.99 -9.25 -13.77
C GLN A 202 67.49 -9.38 -14.15
N GLY A 203 68.25 -8.30 -13.92
CA GLY A 203 69.58 -8.11 -14.48
C GLY A 203 70.68 -9.02 -13.92
N GLY A 204 71.72 -9.27 -14.74
CA GLY A 204 72.73 -10.30 -14.47
C GLY A 204 74.11 -10.11 -15.10
N LYS A 205 74.69 -8.89 -15.02
CA LYS A 205 76.11 -8.59 -15.35
C LYS A 205 76.49 -8.69 -16.85
N ALA A 206 77.64 -8.14 -17.21
CA ALA A 206 78.15 -8.08 -18.59
C ALA A 206 79.45 -8.90 -18.75
N GLU A 207 79.71 -9.42 -19.96
CA GLU A 207 80.90 -9.04 -20.76
C GLU A 207 80.90 -9.62 -22.20
N SER A 208 81.59 -8.89 -23.10
CA SER A 208 82.30 -9.29 -24.34
C SER A 208 81.60 -9.98 -25.54
N LEU A 209 81.67 -9.26 -26.67
CA LEU A 209 82.08 -9.68 -28.03
C LEU A 209 81.30 -10.71 -28.88
N ALA A 210 80.61 -10.14 -29.89
CA ALA A 210 80.97 -10.23 -31.32
C ALA A 210 80.40 -11.35 -32.24
N SER A 211 80.05 -10.91 -33.46
CA SER A 211 79.54 -11.66 -34.63
C SER A 211 78.20 -12.40 -34.44
N GLY A 212 77.33 -12.49 -35.44
CA GLY A 212 77.37 -11.91 -36.78
C GLY A 212 76.46 -12.69 -37.74
N GLY A 213 75.47 -12.05 -38.34
CA GLY A 213 74.51 -12.72 -39.22
C GLY A 213 73.42 -11.77 -39.70
N GLU A 214 73.53 -11.33 -40.95
CA GLU A 214 72.52 -10.50 -41.62
C GLU A 214 71.40 -11.41 -42.16
N ALA A 215 70.14 -11.03 -41.92
CA ALA A 215 68.96 -11.69 -42.47
C ALA A 215 67.87 -10.64 -42.72
N GLU A 216 67.99 -9.97 -43.86
CA GLU A 216 67.04 -8.97 -44.36
C GLU A 216 65.72 -9.64 -44.77
N ALA A 217 64.59 -9.13 -44.29
CA ALA A 217 63.25 -9.56 -44.68
C ALA A 217 62.24 -8.42 -44.52
N ASP A 218 61.52 -8.08 -45.59
CA ASP A 218 60.60 -6.95 -45.65
C ASP A 218 59.48 -7.01 -44.60
N ALA A 219 59.48 -6.04 -43.70
CA ALA A 219 58.30 -5.63 -42.92
C ALA A 219 57.91 -4.22 -43.38
N ALA A 220 56.88 -4.13 -44.22
CA ALA A 220 56.42 -2.86 -44.78
C ALA A 220 56.10 -1.83 -43.67
N PRO A 221 56.41 -0.53 -43.88
CA PRO A 221 56.20 0.49 -42.86
C PRO A 221 54.71 0.67 -42.57
N SER A 222 54.25 0.12 -41.45
CA SER A 222 52.92 0.40 -40.92
C SER A 222 52.84 1.88 -40.55
N VAL A 223 52.13 2.64 -41.38
CA VAL A 223 51.91 4.07 -41.17
C VAL A 223 51.26 4.26 -39.80
N PRO A 224 51.87 5.02 -38.86
CA PRO A 224 51.28 5.23 -37.55
C PRO A 224 50.00 6.04 -37.72
N LEU A 225 48.86 5.44 -37.33
CA LEU A 225 47.55 6.08 -37.33
C LEU A 225 47.64 7.47 -36.69
N THR A 226 47.15 8.48 -37.40
CA THR A 226 47.12 9.85 -36.88
C THR A 226 46.23 9.94 -35.65
N SER A 227 46.45 10.97 -34.83
CA SER A 227 45.66 11.16 -33.60
C SER A 227 44.16 11.41 -33.91
N GLU A 228 43.84 11.87 -35.12
CA GLU A 228 42.48 12.08 -35.63
C GLU A 228 41.84 10.77 -36.10
N GLU A 229 42.55 9.94 -36.89
CA GLU A 229 42.06 8.61 -37.29
C GLU A 229 41.81 7.69 -36.09
N LEU A 230 42.65 7.78 -35.05
CA LEU A 230 42.52 7.01 -33.82
C LEU A 230 41.36 7.50 -32.94
N LEU A 231 41.05 8.81 -32.95
CA LEU A 231 39.82 9.34 -32.34
C LEU A 231 38.57 8.84 -33.08
N ALA A 232 38.56 8.91 -34.42
CA ALA A 232 37.48 8.40 -35.24
C ALA A 232 37.30 6.87 -35.09
N ALA A 233 38.38 6.13 -34.84
CA ALA A 233 38.32 4.71 -34.49
C ALA A 233 37.65 4.48 -33.12
N CYS A 234 37.99 5.27 -32.10
CA CYS A 234 37.35 5.18 -30.79
C CYS A 234 35.84 5.47 -30.90
N GLU A 235 35.43 6.42 -31.73
CA GLU A 235 34.02 6.77 -31.93
C GLU A 235 33.22 5.66 -32.63
N ARG A 236 33.82 4.94 -33.58
CA ARG A 236 33.21 3.73 -34.16
C ARG A 236 33.03 2.61 -33.11
N VAL A 237 33.95 2.50 -32.15
CA VAL A 237 33.86 1.53 -31.05
C VAL A 237 32.82 1.95 -30.00
N GLU A 238 32.71 3.26 -29.71
CA GLU A 238 31.67 3.80 -28.83
C GLU A 238 30.27 3.64 -29.44
N ALA A 239 30.10 3.87 -30.74
CA ALA A 239 28.83 3.66 -31.44
C ALA A 239 28.42 2.19 -31.50
N THR A 240 29.29 1.31 -31.99
CA THR A 240 28.99 -0.15 -32.04
C THR A 240 28.83 -0.77 -30.64
N GLY A 241 29.51 -0.22 -29.63
CA GLY A 241 29.35 -0.65 -28.25
C GLY A 241 28.05 -0.18 -27.61
N SER A 242 27.51 0.99 -27.98
CA SER A 242 26.19 1.42 -27.49
C SER A 242 25.06 0.56 -28.09
N GLU A 243 25.20 0.08 -29.33
CA GLU A 243 24.31 -0.95 -29.89
C GLU A 243 24.39 -2.27 -29.10
N ALA A 244 25.60 -2.74 -28.77
CA ALA A 244 25.78 -3.97 -27.98
C ALA A 244 25.26 -3.85 -26.53
N GLU A 245 25.47 -2.70 -25.88
CA GLU A 245 24.84 -2.37 -24.59
C GLU A 245 23.30 -2.36 -24.73
N SER A 246 22.74 -1.79 -25.81
CA SER A 246 21.27 -1.76 -26.00
C SER A 246 20.69 -3.17 -26.14
N MET A 247 21.33 -4.07 -26.88
CA MET A 247 20.85 -5.45 -27.05
C MET A 247 20.97 -6.25 -25.75
N THR A 248 22.08 -6.15 -25.02
CA THR A 248 22.25 -6.84 -23.72
C THR A 248 21.28 -6.29 -22.64
N ARG A 249 20.97 -4.99 -22.68
CA ARG A 249 19.88 -4.39 -21.88
C ARG A 249 18.51 -4.93 -22.30
N ALA A 250 18.24 -5.13 -23.59
CA ALA A 250 16.98 -5.72 -24.07
C ALA A 250 16.80 -7.17 -23.58
N CYS A 251 17.84 -8.01 -23.67
CA CYS A 251 17.83 -9.36 -23.08
C CYS A 251 17.54 -9.32 -21.57
N THR A 252 18.15 -8.37 -20.86
CA THR A 252 17.95 -8.19 -19.41
C THR A 252 16.52 -7.73 -19.08
N ALA A 253 15.96 -6.81 -19.87
CA ALA A 253 14.59 -6.33 -19.72
C ALA A 253 13.56 -7.46 -19.98
N PHE A 254 13.78 -8.27 -21.02
CA PHE A 254 12.96 -9.46 -21.28
C PHE A 254 13.02 -10.45 -20.10
N VAL A 255 14.22 -10.72 -19.56
CA VAL A 255 14.40 -11.56 -18.37
C VAL A 255 13.68 -11.01 -17.14
N LEU A 256 13.63 -9.69 -16.95
CA LEU A 256 12.89 -9.07 -15.84
C LEU A 256 11.37 -9.16 -16.04
N GLN A 257 10.87 -8.88 -17.24
CA GLN A 257 9.44 -8.88 -17.56
C GLN A 257 8.85 -10.30 -17.64
N LYS A 258 9.55 -11.23 -18.30
CA LYS A 258 9.09 -12.61 -18.56
C LYS A 258 9.70 -13.65 -17.63
N GLY A 259 10.74 -13.32 -16.87
CA GLY A 259 11.31 -14.22 -15.85
C GLY A 259 10.30 -14.73 -14.80
N PRO A 260 9.35 -13.92 -14.30
CA PRO A 260 8.30 -14.41 -13.40
C PRO A 260 7.34 -15.42 -14.07
N GLU A 261 7.05 -15.25 -15.36
CA GLU A 261 6.27 -16.22 -16.14
C GLU A 261 7.08 -17.51 -16.34
N MET A 262 8.29 -17.41 -16.91
CA MET A 262 9.19 -18.56 -17.11
C MET A 262 9.39 -19.39 -15.83
N LYS A 263 9.62 -18.74 -14.67
CA LYS A 263 9.80 -19.43 -13.38
C LYS A 263 8.52 -20.09 -12.84
N ARG A 264 7.33 -19.56 -13.17
CA ARG A 264 6.04 -20.17 -12.82
C ARG A 264 5.64 -21.30 -13.76
N LEU A 265 6.17 -21.30 -14.99
CA LEU A 265 5.93 -22.33 -16.00
C LEU A 265 6.78 -23.58 -15.79
N VAL A 266 7.98 -23.47 -15.20
CA VAL A 266 8.78 -24.65 -14.80
C VAL A 266 8.00 -25.47 -13.77
N PRO A 267 7.62 -26.74 -14.05
CA PRO A 267 6.80 -27.51 -13.13
C PRO A 267 7.57 -27.87 -11.85
N MET A 268 6.99 -27.59 -10.68
CA MET A 268 7.42 -28.18 -9.40
C MET A 268 7.00 -29.66 -9.29
N THR A 269 7.46 -30.49 -10.23
CA THR A 269 7.37 -31.95 -10.11
C THR A 269 8.37 -32.44 -9.08
N LEU A 270 7.90 -32.89 -7.92
CA LEU A 270 8.75 -33.46 -6.87
C LEU A 270 9.56 -34.66 -7.43
N GLY A 271 10.89 -34.53 -7.43
CA GLY A 271 11.81 -35.64 -7.70
C GLY A 271 12.12 -35.95 -9.17
N ALA A 272 11.80 -35.06 -10.12
CA ALA A 272 12.36 -35.11 -11.46
C ALA A 272 13.60 -34.20 -11.58
N ASP A 273 14.57 -34.59 -12.40
CA ASP A 273 15.77 -33.79 -12.69
C ASP A 273 15.42 -32.37 -13.19
N PRO A 274 16.27 -31.35 -12.91
CA PRO A 274 16.03 -29.98 -13.36
C PRO A 274 15.96 -29.95 -14.89
N SER A 275 14.74 -29.75 -15.42
CA SER A 275 14.43 -29.92 -16.84
C SER A 275 15.33 -29.07 -17.74
N ASP A 276 15.52 -29.51 -18.98
CA ASP A 276 16.42 -28.87 -19.95
C ASP A 276 16.13 -27.38 -20.13
N ILE A 277 14.87 -26.97 -20.01
CA ILE A 277 14.40 -25.57 -20.00
C ILE A 277 15.09 -24.76 -18.90
N SER A 278 15.14 -25.27 -17.67
CA SER A 278 15.77 -24.59 -16.52
C SER A 278 17.29 -24.48 -16.68
N GLN A 279 17.93 -25.55 -17.16
CA GLN A 279 19.38 -25.55 -17.45
C GLN A 279 19.74 -24.63 -18.62
N THR A 280 18.87 -24.54 -19.63
CA THR A 280 19.06 -23.67 -20.81
C THR A 280 18.89 -22.21 -20.42
N LEU A 281 17.85 -21.88 -19.64
CA LEU A 281 17.67 -20.54 -19.08
C LEU A 281 18.87 -20.12 -18.21
N ALA A 282 19.40 -21.01 -17.37
CA ALA A 282 20.60 -20.71 -16.57
C ALA A 282 21.85 -20.41 -17.44
N LYS A 283 22.04 -21.13 -18.56
CA LYS A 283 23.12 -20.88 -19.53
C LYS A 283 22.93 -19.55 -20.26
N LEU A 284 21.71 -19.25 -20.74
CA LEU A 284 21.39 -17.97 -21.39
C LEU A 284 21.61 -16.78 -20.44
N LEU A 285 21.19 -16.90 -19.17
CA LEU A 285 21.41 -15.87 -18.15
C LEU A 285 22.89 -15.63 -17.84
N GLN A 286 23.74 -16.66 -17.93
CA GLN A 286 25.17 -16.48 -17.81
C GLN A 286 25.77 -15.83 -19.07
N HIS A 287 25.36 -16.26 -20.27
CA HIS A 287 25.82 -15.68 -21.52
C HIS A 287 25.51 -14.17 -21.62
N ILE A 288 24.33 -13.73 -21.20
CA ILE A 288 23.96 -12.30 -21.14
C ILE A 288 24.95 -11.49 -20.27
N ARG A 289 25.37 -12.04 -19.12
CA ARG A 289 26.35 -11.38 -18.24
C ARG A 289 27.73 -11.31 -18.88
N ASP A 290 28.16 -12.41 -19.48
CA ASP A 290 29.48 -12.49 -20.12
C ASP A 290 29.56 -11.53 -21.31
N LEU A 291 28.50 -11.42 -22.12
CA LEU A 291 28.36 -10.42 -23.18
C LEU A 291 28.41 -8.98 -22.65
N ALA A 292 27.65 -8.68 -21.59
CA ALA A 292 27.66 -7.34 -20.98
C ALA A 292 29.06 -6.96 -20.48
N ILE A 293 29.71 -7.85 -19.71
CA ILE A 293 31.07 -7.66 -19.18
C ILE A 293 32.10 -7.47 -20.32
N MET A 294 31.98 -8.20 -21.43
CA MET A 294 32.86 -8.05 -22.59
C MET A 294 32.63 -6.72 -23.33
N SER A 295 31.39 -6.26 -23.44
CA SER A 295 31.08 -4.95 -24.03
C SER A 295 31.63 -3.79 -23.19
N GLU A 296 31.46 -3.83 -21.86
CA GLU A 296 31.96 -2.82 -20.93
C GLU A 296 33.50 -2.75 -20.90
N LYS A 297 34.19 -3.91 -20.88
CA LYS A 297 35.67 -3.97 -20.99
C LYS A 297 36.19 -3.37 -22.30
N THR A 298 35.44 -3.56 -23.39
CA THR A 298 35.81 -3.01 -24.71
C THR A 298 35.57 -1.50 -24.79
N LEU A 299 34.42 -1.02 -24.28
CA LEU A 299 34.09 0.39 -24.23
C LEU A 299 34.98 1.18 -23.27
N SER A 300 35.35 0.61 -22.12
CA SER A 300 36.29 1.25 -21.18
C SER A 300 37.70 1.38 -21.76
N LYS A 301 38.22 0.35 -22.46
CA LYS A 301 39.45 0.47 -23.28
C LYS A 301 39.34 1.64 -24.27
N ALA A 302 38.26 1.69 -25.06
CA ALA A 302 38.05 2.72 -26.08
C ALA A 302 37.98 4.13 -25.48
N ARG A 303 37.20 4.33 -24.40
CA ARG A 303 37.09 5.62 -23.69
C ARG A 303 38.45 6.08 -23.15
N ILE A 304 39.26 5.19 -22.56
CA ILE A 304 40.61 5.52 -22.07
C ILE A 304 41.54 5.94 -23.23
N THR A 305 41.48 5.23 -24.37
CA THR A 305 42.25 5.62 -25.57
C THR A 305 41.78 6.97 -26.12
N LYS A 306 40.46 7.19 -26.23
CA LYS A 306 39.85 8.46 -26.66
C LYS A 306 40.24 9.63 -25.77
N GLU A 307 40.25 9.43 -24.45
CA GLU A 307 40.65 10.46 -23.49
C GLU A 307 42.15 10.78 -23.61
N ARG A 308 43.01 9.78 -23.80
CA ARG A 308 44.45 9.98 -24.01
C ARG A 308 44.75 10.70 -25.34
N THR A 309 44.09 10.32 -26.43
CA THR A 309 44.31 10.93 -27.76
C THR A 309 43.73 12.34 -27.84
N SER A 310 42.54 12.59 -27.29
CA SER A 310 41.98 13.94 -27.22
C SER A 310 42.82 14.87 -26.32
N LYS A 311 43.33 14.38 -25.17
CA LYS A 311 44.30 15.14 -24.35
C LYS A 311 45.59 15.44 -25.13
N LYS A 312 46.12 14.49 -25.92
CA LYS A 312 47.30 14.71 -26.77
C LYS A 312 47.02 15.75 -27.86
N LEU A 313 45.92 15.62 -28.61
CA LEU A 313 45.55 16.56 -29.67
C LEU A 313 45.27 17.96 -29.10
N ALA A 314 44.60 18.08 -27.96
CA ALA A 314 44.39 19.36 -27.28
C ALA A 314 45.71 19.97 -26.76
N ALA A 315 46.69 19.16 -26.37
CA ALA A 315 48.03 19.64 -26.01
C ALA A 315 48.80 20.12 -27.25
N GLU A 316 48.79 19.37 -28.35
CA GLU A 316 49.38 19.77 -29.64
C GLU A 316 48.78 21.08 -30.17
N THR A 317 47.45 21.22 -30.15
CA THR A 317 46.77 22.46 -30.57
C THR A 317 47.17 23.63 -29.68
N ARG A 318 47.20 23.47 -28.34
CA ARG A 318 47.65 24.52 -27.41
C ARG A 318 49.13 24.87 -27.56
N MET A 319 49.98 23.93 -27.97
CA MET A 319 51.37 24.21 -28.31
C MET A 319 51.48 25.02 -29.60
N ARG A 320 50.77 24.63 -30.67
CA ARG A 320 50.70 25.41 -31.92
C ARG A 320 50.14 26.82 -31.70
N GLU A 321 49.12 26.97 -30.87
CA GLU A 321 48.58 28.28 -30.44
C GLU A 321 49.64 29.10 -29.68
N ALA A 322 50.37 28.49 -28.75
CA ALA A 322 51.41 29.16 -27.98
C ALA A 322 52.62 29.56 -28.86
N GLU A 323 53.01 28.70 -29.80
CA GLU A 323 54.06 28.95 -30.81
C GLU A 323 53.66 30.08 -31.77
N ALA A 324 52.42 30.08 -32.28
CA ALA A 324 51.90 31.14 -33.13
C ALA A 324 51.77 32.48 -32.38
N LEU A 325 51.34 32.47 -31.12
CA LEU A 325 51.32 33.66 -30.26
C LEU A 325 52.74 34.14 -29.93
N PHE A 326 53.71 33.24 -29.72
CA PHE A 326 55.10 33.62 -29.51
C PHE A 326 55.67 34.32 -30.74
N ALA A 327 55.54 33.70 -31.93
CA ALA A 327 56.00 34.25 -33.21
C ALA A 327 55.28 35.55 -33.62
N LYS A 328 54.06 35.81 -33.12
CA LYS A 328 53.34 37.09 -33.31
C LYS A 328 53.99 38.26 -32.54
N TYR A 329 54.71 37.99 -31.45
CA TYR A 329 55.30 39.01 -30.57
C TYR A 329 56.84 39.04 -30.61
N ASP A 330 57.50 37.99 -31.10
CA ASP A 330 58.94 37.92 -31.37
C ASP A 330 59.26 38.65 -32.70
N ARG A 331 59.64 39.94 -32.62
CA ARG A 331 59.75 40.83 -33.80
C ARG A 331 61.13 40.85 -34.44
N ASP A 332 62.18 40.53 -33.71
CA ASP A 332 63.52 40.31 -34.26
C ASP A 332 63.78 38.82 -34.59
N SER A 333 62.85 37.92 -34.23
CA SER A 333 62.89 36.49 -34.53
C SER A 333 64.12 35.79 -33.95
N ASP A 334 64.58 36.24 -32.77
CA ASP A 334 65.72 35.66 -32.06
C ASP A 334 65.35 34.44 -31.19
N GLY A 335 64.04 34.18 -31.02
CA GLY A 335 63.50 33.09 -30.22
C GLY A 335 63.31 33.41 -28.74
N MET A 336 63.49 34.66 -28.31
CA MET A 336 63.44 35.11 -26.92
C MET A 336 62.78 36.50 -26.74
N LEU A 337 61.51 36.54 -26.33
CA LEU A 337 60.76 37.80 -26.14
C LEU A 337 61.51 38.80 -25.24
N SER A 338 61.82 39.98 -25.78
CA SER A 338 62.50 41.05 -25.06
C SER A 338 61.55 41.82 -24.11
N ARG A 339 62.11 42.66 -23.22
CA ARG A 339 61.31 43.51 -22.30
C ARG A 339 60.24 44.36 -22.99
N LYS A 340 60.49 44.81 -24.23
CA LYS A 340 59.56 45.65 -25.00
C LYS A 340 58.43 44.82 -25.62
N GLU A 341 58.72 43.57 -25.98
CA GLU A 341 57.73 42.66 -26.55
C GLU A 341 56.88 42.02 -25.46
N VAL A 342 57.43 41.74 -24.28
CA VAL A 342 56.64 41.37 -23.10
C VAL A 342 55.61 42.45 -22.74
N LEU A 343 55.99 43.73 -22.78
CA LEU A 343 55.04 44.83 -22.61
C LEU A 343 54.00 44.91 -23.74
N SER A 344 54.42 44.65 -24.98
CA SER A 344 53.53 44.64 -26.16
C SER A 344 52.54 43.46 -26.15
N TYR A 345 52.97 42.30 -25.64
CA TYR A 345 52.17 41.10 -25.41
C TYR A 345 51.14 41.33 -24.29
N ALA A 346 51.58 41.87 -23.14
CA ALA A 346 50.68 42.13 -22.02
C ALA A 346 49.58 43.16 -22.35
N LYS A 347 49.91 44.19 -23.14
CA LYS A 347 48.92 45.13 -23.67
C LYS A 347 48.09 44.53 -24.82
N GLY A 348 48.70 43.75 -25.71
CA GLY A 348 48.02 43.20 -26.89
C GLY A 348 47.02 42.09 -26.59
N GLU A 349 47.32 41.21 -25.64
CA GLU A 349 46.49 40.02 -25.33
C GLU A 349 45.60 40.20 -24.08
N PHE A 350 45.90 41.18 -23.21
CA PHE A 350 45.18 41.37 -21.95
C PHE A 350 44.79 42.83 -21.63
N ASP A 351 45.08 43.78 -22.53
CA ASP A 351 45.03 45.24 -22.31
C ASP A 351 45.64 45.70 -20.98
N PHE A 352 46.66 44.98 -20.49
CA PHE A 352 47.24 45.20 -19.18
C PHE A 352 48.61 45.89 -19.30
N SER A 353 48.66 47.15 -18.87
CA SER A 353 49.90 47.91 -18.78
C SER A 353 50.64 47.58 -17.47
N ILE A 354 51.56 46.61 -17.54
CA ILE A 354 52.38 46.18 -16.39
C ILE A 354 53.20 47.36 -15.86
N ARG A 355 53.16 47.61 -14.53
CA ARG A 355 54.02 48.60 -13.88
C ARG A 355 55.49 48.18 -13.94
N ALA A 356 56.41 49.14 -14.06
CA ALA A 356 57.85 48.84 -14.13
C ALA A 356 58.37 48.01 -12.94
N ASP A 357 57.92 48.31 -11.72
CA ASP A 357 58.31 47.59 -10.50
C ASP A 357 57.72 46.17 -10.38
N GLU A 358 56.71 45.85 -11.18
CA GLU A 358 56.15 44.50 -11.33
C GLU A 358 56.83 43.76 -12.49
N LEU A 359 57.10 44.45 -13.62
CA LEU A 359 57.88 43.92 -14.73
C LEU A 359 59.28 43.48 -14.31
N ASP A 360 59.98 44.25 -13.46
CA ASP A 360 61.29 43.86 -12.93
C ASP A 360 61.24 42.66 -11.97
N LYS A 361 60.08 42.35 -11.36
CA LYS A 361 59.90 41.13 -10.56
C LYS A 361 59.70 39.92 -11.50
N VAL A 362 58.84 40.07 -12.52
CA VAL A 362 58.65 39.06 -13.58
C VAL A 362 59.98 38.73 -14.27
N TRP A 363 60.74 39.75 -14.68
CA TRP A 363 62.00 39.56 -15.40
C TRP A 363 63.04 38.76 -14.60
N ARG A 364 63.20 39.07 -13.31
CA ARG A 364 64.12 38.34 -12.40
C ARG A 364 63.70 36.90 -12.12
N GLY A 365 62.40 36.58 -12.21
CA GLY A 365 61.91 35.22 -12.01
C GLY A 365 62.10 34.29 -13.21
N LEU A 366 62.06 34.85 -14.44
CA LEU A 366 62.07 34.07 -15.67
C LEU A 366 63.42 34.08 -16.39
N VAL A 367 64.11 35.23 -16.42
CA VAL A 367 65.34 35.38 -17.19
C VAL A 367 66.53 35.06 -16.29
N ARG A 368 67.19 33.93 -16.57
CA ARG A 368 68.47 33.54 -15.93
C ARG A 368 69.50 34.65 -16.14
N GLU A 369 70.45 34.78 -15.21
CA GLU A 369 71.32 35.96 -15.05
C GLU A 369 72.17 36.38 -16.27
N SER A 370 72.29 35.52 -17.29
CA SER A 370 72.98 35.80 -18.57
C SER A 370 72.06 35.78 -19.82
N GLY A 371 70.74 35.59 -19.65
CA GLY A 371 69.76 35.55 -20.73
C GLY A 371 69.32 36.95 -21.20
N LYS A 372 68.99 37.08 -22.49
CA LYS A 372 68.56 38.36 -23.10
C LYS A 372 67.05 38.54 -23.15
N GLY A 373 66.28 37.45 -23.22
CA GLY A 373 64.82 37.45 -23.29
C GLY A 373 64.19 36.18 -22.73
N VAL A 374 62.88 36.03 -22.90
CA VAL A 374 62.12 34.84 -22.46
C VAL A 374 61.93 33.88 -23.63
N ALA A 375 62.59 32.72 -23.58
CA ALA A 375 62.48 31.67 -24.60
C ALA A 375 61.10 30.99 -24.59
N LEU A 376 60.68 30.44 -25.74
CA LEU A 376 59.39 29.75 -25.95
C LEU A 376 59.02 28.74 -24.85
N ARG A 377 59.97 27.91 -24.39
CA ARG A 377 59.71 26.92 -23.32
C ARG A 377 59.22 27.56 -22.02
N ASP A 378 59.66 28.78 -21.73
CA ASP A 378 59.36 29.50 -20.50
C ASP A 378 58.24 30.55 -20.71
N PHE A 379 57.65 30.63 -21.92
CA PHE A 379 56.52 31.49 -22.27
C PHE A 379 55.25 31.20 -21.43
N HIS A 380 55.03 29.95 -21.02
CA HIS A 380 53.94 29.62 -20.11
C HIS A 380 54.09 30.33 -18.75
N TRP A 381 55.32 30.34 -18.20
CA TRP A 381 55.61 31.07 -16.95
C TRP A 381 55.43 32.58 -17.14
N LEU A 382 55.65 33.11 -18.35
CA LEU A 382 55.41 34.53 -18.63
C LEU A 382 53.91 34.84 -18.58
N LYS A 383 53.07 34.00 -19.21
CA LYS A 383 51.61 34.12 -19.15
C LYS A 383 51.09 34.03 -17.72
N VAL A 384 51.65 33.13 -16.89
CA VAL A 384 51.35 33.04 -15.45
C VAL A 384 51.74 34.32 -14.72
N ALA A 385 52.99 34.80 -14.88
CA ALA A 385 53.51 35.95 -14.15
C ALA A 385 52.81 37.28 -14.51
N VAL A 386 52.47 37.48 -15.80
CA VAL A 386 51.61 38.60 -16.24
C VAL A 386 50.20 38.47 -15.68
N GLY A 387 49.65 37.25 -15.62
CA GLY A 387 48.39 36.95 -14.94
C GLY A 387 48.41 37.35 -13.46
N THR A 388 49.45 36.97 -12.71
CA THR A 388 49.63 37.34 -11.30
C THR A 388 49.71 38.85 -11.10
N ALA A 389 50.47 39.57 -11.94
CA ALA A 389 50.53 41.04 -11.86
C ALA A 389 49.15 41.69 -12.12
N ARG A 390 48.38 41.15 -13.07
CA ARG A 390 47.02 41.60 -13.38
C ARG A 390 46.03 41.31 -12.25
N GLU A 391 46.09 40.14 -11.61
CA GLU A 391 45.24 39.86 -10.45
C GLU A 391 45.64 40.73 -9.24
N ILE A 392 46.94 40.97 -8.98
CA ILE A 392 47.40 41.93 -7.94
C ILE A 392 46.82 43.34 -8.20
N ALA A 393 46.77 43.79 -9.45
CA ALA A 393 46.15 45.06 -9.81
C ALA A 393 44.62 45.06 -9.55
N ARG A 394 43.91 43.97 -9.85
CA ARG A 394 42.48 43.84 -9.53
C ARG A 394 42.20 43.68 -8.04
N ASP A 395 43.05 43.00 -7.28
CA ASP A 395 42.86 42.77 -5.86
C ASP A 395 43.04 44.05 -5.05
N ARG A 396 43.87 44.99 -5.52
CA ARG A 396 43.88 46.38 -5.02
C ARG A 396 42.52 47.07 -5.22
N LEU A 397 41.90 46.95 -6.39
CA LEU A 397 40.56 47.50 -6.65
C LEU A 397 39.48 46.80 -5.81
N ARG A 398 39.57 45.47 -5.65
CA ARG A 398 38.69 44.67 -4.76
C ARG A 398 38.92 44.94 -3.27
N ALA A 399 40.06 45.51 -2.87
CA ALA A 399 40.28 45.98 -1.51
C ALA A 399 39.48 47.26 -1.26
N VAL A 400 39.66 48.29 -2.10
CA VAL A 400 38.90 49.55 -2.00
C VAL A 400 37.39 49.30 -2.07
N VAL A 401 36.89 48.45 -2.97
CA VAL A 401 35.46 48.12 -3.05
C VAL A 401 34.96 47.30 -1.85
N ARG A 402 35.84 46.59 -1.12
CA ARG A 402 35.47 45.96 0.17
C ARG A 402 35.45 46.97 1.30
N GLU A 403 36.42 47.87 1.37
CA GLU A 403 36.48 48.96 2.35
C GLU A 403 35.23 49.87 2.23
N GLU A 404 34.84 50.24 0.99
CA GLU A 404 33.58 50.92 0.69
C GLU A 404 32.34 50.11 1.15
N LYS A 405 32.32 48.80 0.89
CA LYS A 405 31.21 47.91 1.26
C LYS A 405 31.09 47.75 2.77
N GLU A 406 32.21 47.62 3.47
CA GLU A 406 32.26 47.42 4.92
C GLU A 406 31.75 48.68 5.65
N HIS A 407 32.16 49.88 5.23
CA HIS A 407 31.64 51.15 5.75
C HIS A 407 30.12 51.30 5.54
N VAL A 408 29.64 51.13 4.30
CA VAL A 408 28.21 51.27 3.99
C VAL A 408 27.37 50.20 4.70
N LEU A 409 27.91 48.99 4.90
CA LEU A 409 27.23 47.98 5.71
C LEU A 409 27.21 48.33 7.19
N GLU A 410 28.17 49.09 7.74
CA GLU A 410 28.14 49.49 9.16
C GLU A 410 27.09 50.56 9.44
N GLU A 411 27.03 51.63 8.65
CA GLU A 411 25.97 52.66 8.75
C GLU A 411 24.55 52.06 8.59
N VAL A 412 24.42 51.03 7.75
CA VAL A 412 23.16 50.34 7.49
C VAL A 412 22.78 49.34 8.59
N LYS A 413 23.74 48.69 9.27
CA LYS A 413 23.46 47.79 10.40
C LYS A 413 22.75 48.55 11.52
N GLU A 414 23.21 49.77 11.85
CA GLU A 414 22.65 50.58 12.93
C GLU A 414 21.19 50.95 12.66
N THR A 415 20.90 51.48 11.46
CA THR A 415 19.53 51.85 11.05
C THR A 415 18.59 50.62 10.96
N ILE A 416 19.08 49.46 10.53
CA ILE A 416 18.31 48.20 10.59
C ILE A 416 18.01 47.79 12.03
N GLN A 417 19.00 47.87 12.93
CA GLN A 417 18.80 47.53 14.34
C GLN A 417 17.84 48.49 15.05
N GLU A 418 17.74 49.75 14.63
CA GLU A 418 16.74 50.70 15.15
C GLU A 418 15.33 50.35 14.67
N LYS A 419 15.11 50.19 13.35
CA LYS A 419 13.82 49.72 12.81
C LYS A 419 13.37 48.41 13.47
N LEU A 420 14.26 47.44 13.66
CA LEU A 420 13.94 46.16 14.31
C LEU A 420 13.55 46.29 15.79
N LYS A 421 14.03 47.31 16.53
CA LYS A 421 13.57 47.58 17.91
C LYS A 421 12.14 48.12 17.91
N GLU A 422 11.77 48.97 16.96
CA GLU A 422 10.42 49.48 16.80
C GLU A 422 9.44 48.34 16.45
N VAL A 423 9.78 47.52 15.45
CA VAL A 423 8.96 46.38 15.04
C VAL A 423 8.87 45.32 16.14
N ALA A 424 9.93 45.12 16.94
CA ALA A 424 9.85 44.28 18.14
C ALA A 424 8.81 44.80 19.16
N GLY A 425 8.55 46.11 19.21
CA GLY A 425 7.42 46.70 19.92
C GLY A 425 6.08 46.18 19.38
N SER A 426 5.83 46.38 18.08
CA SER A 426 4.62 45.90 17.39
C SER A 426 4.37 44.39 17.56
N VAL A 427 5.42 43.56 17.47
CA VAL A 427 5.38 42.11 17.75
C VAL A 427 4.85 41.82 19.16
N ASN A 428 5.32 42.55 20.17
CA ASN A 428 4.91 42.34 21.56
C ASN A 428 3.45 42.78 21.80
N ASP A 429 2.94 43.78 21.07
CA ASP A 429 1.53 44.18 21.17
C ASP A 429 0.60 43.21 20.42
N ALA A 430 1.00 42.71 19.25
CA ALA A 430 0.30 41.62 18.58
C ALA A 430 0.18 40.37 19.48
N ASP A 431 1.25 39.98 20.20
CA ASP A 431 1.21 38.82 21.11
C ASP A 431 0.21 39.01 22.26
N LYS A 432 0.09 40.24 22.79
CA LYS A 432 -0.94 40.59 23.80
C LYS A 432 -2.35 40.42 23.24
N PHE A 433 -2.60 40.71 21.96
CA PHE A 433 -3.90 40.42 21.33
C PHE A 433 -4.13 38.91 21.19
N VAL A 434 -3.19 38.16 20.62
CA VAL A 434 -3.28 36.68 20.51
C VAL A 434 -3.53 36.03 21.89
N ALA A 435 -2.88 36.53 22.94
CA ALA A 435 -3.06 36.08 24.32
C ALA A 435 -4.43 36.44 24.95
N LYS A 436 -5.17 37.42 24.42
CA LYS A 436 -6.59 37.66 24.77
C LYS A 436 -7.47 36.60 24.13
N VAL A 437 -7.31 36.37 22.82
CA VAL A 437 -8.16 35.42 22.06
C VAL A 437 -7.98 33.98 22.55
N GLU A 438 -6.75 33.56 22.87
CA GLU A 438 -6.52 32.24 23.50
C GLU A 438 -7.29 32.06 24.81
N LYS A 439 -7.40 33.10 25.65
CA LYS A 439 -8.16 33.06 26.92
C LYS A 439 -9.67 33.03 26.71
N GLN A 440 -10.18 33.68 25.67
CA GLN A 440 -11.59 33.63 25.27
C GLN A 440 -11.97 32.22 24.80
N VAL A 441 -11.09 31.59 24.01
CA VAL A 441 -11.35 30.30 23.34
C VAL A 441 -11.13 29.08 24.22
N GLN A 442 -10.16 29.11 25.15
CA GLN A 442 -9.87 28.01 26.08
C GLN A 442 -11.10 27.42 26.80
N PRO A 443 -12.07 28.20 27.35
CA PRO A 443 -13.26 27.65 28.01
C PRO A 443 -14.40 27.22 27.06
N LEU A 444 -14.36 27.51 25.75
CA LEU A 444 -15.52 27.31 24.86
C LEU A 444 -15.97 25.86 24.79
N LEU A 445 -15.04 24.91 24.61
CA LEU A 445 -15.38 23.48 24.54
C LEU A 445 -15.97 22.92 25.85
N ALA A 446 -15.72 23.56 26.99
CA ALA A 446 -16.37 23.22 28.26
C ALA A 446 -17.78 23.85 28.33
N LYS A 447 -17.92 25.13 27.97
CA LYS A 447 -19.20 25.86 27.93
C LYS A 447 -20.22 25.21 26.97
N ALA A 448 -19.76 24.67 25.84
CA ALA A 448 -20.56 24.04 24.78
C ALA A 448 -21.59 23.01 25.27
N LYS A 449 -21.29 22.28 26.36
CA LYS A 449 -22.19 21.27 26.93
C LYS A 449 -23.47 21.91 27.45
N ASN A 450 -23.37 23.05 28.14
CA ASN A 450 -24.46 23.63 28.92
C ASN A 450 -25.10 24.87 28.26
N MET A 451 -24.37 25.55 27.36
CA MET A 451 -24.82 26.75 26.64
C MET A 451 -25.92 26.43 25.60
N PRO A 452 -26.96 27.26 25.40
CA PRO A 452 -27.94 27.06 24.35
C PRO A 452 -27.36 27.39 22.96
N VAL A 453 -28.02 26.91 21.89
CA VAL A 453 -27.48 26.98 20.52
C VAL A 453 -27.27 28.42 20.02
N ALA A 454 -28.18 29.34 20.32
CA ALA A 454 -28.07 30.74 19.92
C ALA A 454 -26.80 31.40 20.51
N ASP A 455 -26.63 31.30 21.83
CA ASP A 455 -25.45 31.81 22.54
C ASP A 455 -24.14 31.16 22.04
N MET A 456 -24.17 29.87 21.68
CA MET A 456 -23.01 29.20 21.07
C MET A 456 -22.63 29.74 19.69
N ILE A 457 -23.61 30.21 18.91
CA ILE A 457 -23.35 30.83 17.60
C ILE A 457 -22.79 32.25 17.82
N ALA A 458 -23.49 33.08 18.60
CA ALA A 458 -23.08 34.47 18.86
C ALA A 458 -21.69 34.58 19.50
N LEU A 459 -21.36 33.70 20.47
CA LEU A 459 -20.03 33.67 21.09
C LEU A 459 -18.94 33.14 20.13
N ALA A 460 -19.30 32.37 19.10
CA ALA A 460 -18.38 31.99 18.04
C ALA A 460 -18.15 33.13 17.04
N ASP A 461 -19.17 33.96 16.77
CA ASP A 461 -19.06 35.15 15.93
C ASP A 461 -18.12 36.19 16.58
N GLU A 462 -18.37 36.56 17.84
CA GLU A 462 -17.48 37.43 18.64
C GLU A 462 -16.03 36.89 18.70
N THR A 463 -15.89 35.56 18.83
CA THR A 463 -14.58 34.89 18.84
C THR A 463 -13.87 35.02 17.50
N ASP A 464 -14.57 34.81 16.38
CA ASP A 464 -13.97 34.86 15.05
C ASP A 464 -13.63 36.31 14.63
N GLU A 465 -14.41 37.31 15.06
CA GLU A 465 -14.05 38.74 14.93
C GLU A 465 -12.72 39.04 15.64
N MET A 466 -12.53 38.61 16.89
CA MET A 466 -11.24 38.75 17.59
C MET A 466 -10.09 38.00 16.89
N ILE A 467 -10.35 36.85 16.26
CA ILE A 467 -9.35 36.12 15.47
C ILE A 467 -8.95 36.92 14.23
N LEU A 468 -9.91 37.59 13.56
CA LEU A 468 -9.65 38.45 12.40
C LEU A 468 -8.84 39.69 12.78
N GLU A 469 -9.17 40.38 13.87
CA GLU A 469 -8.36 41.50 14.39
C GLU A 469 -6.92 41.07 14.71
N ALA A 470 -6.75 39.95 15.44
CA ALA A 470 -5.44 39.47 15.82
C ALA A 470 -4.60 38.98 14.61
N ARG A 471 -5.25 38.46 13.55
CA ARG A 471 -4.61 38.18 12.26
C ARG A 471 -4.21 39.45 11.51
N ALA A 472 -5.07 40.47 11.49
CA ALA A 472 -4.77 41.75 10.83
C ALA A 472 -3.56 42.43 11.48
N ASN A 473 -3.51 42.46 12.81
CA ASN A 473 -2.36 42.97 13.56
C ASN A 473 -1.08 42.16 13.26
N ALA A 474 -1.15 40.83 13.19
CA ALA A 474 0.01 40.00 12.83
C ALA A 474 0.48 40.25 11.38
N ALA A 475 -0.45 40.40 10.42
CA ALA A 475 -0.12 40.70 9.03
C ALA A 475 0.51 42.09 8.86
N GLU A 476 0.10 43.08 9.65
CA GLU A 476 0.72 44.41 9.65
C GLU A 476 2.14 44.38 10.21
N VAL A 477 2.39 43.60 11.27
CA VAL A 477 3.75 43.39 11.79
C VAL A 477 4.67 42.73 10.76
N HIS A 478 4.18 41.76 9.97
CA HIS A 478 4.95 41.18 8.85
C HIS A 478 5.33 42.22 7.80
N ARG A 479 4.41 43.08 7.36
CA ARG A 479 4.73 44.19 6.44
C ARG A 479 5.80 45.12 7.01
N GLN A 480 5.71 45.44 8.29
CA GLN A 480 6.71 46.25 8.98
C GLN A 480 8.08 45.55 9.03
N MET A 481 8.14 44.22 9.16
CA MET A 481 9.37 43.44 9.07
C MET A 481 9.97 43.42 7.65
N GLU A 482 9.16 43.25 6.61
CA GLU A 482 9.62 43.29 5.21
C GLU A 482 10.21 44.68 4.86
N ALA A 483 9.49 45.75 5.23
CA ALA A 483 9.87 47.15 5.02
C ALA A 483 11.10 47.61 5.84
N VAL A 484 11.64 46.79 6.74
CA VAL A 484 12.95 47.06 7.40
C VAL A 484 14.04 47.24 6.35
N SER A 485 14.03 46.42 5.28
CA SER A 485 15.06 46.42 4.25
C SER A 485 14.83 47.42 3.11
N ASP A 486 13.71 48.15 3.10
CA ASP A 486 13.42 49.12 2.06
C ASP A 486 14.07 50.49 2.32
N GLY A 487 14.40 51.17 1.22
CA GLY A 487 15.09 52.46 1.19
C GLY A 487 16.61 52.39 1.29
N THR A 488 17.23 51.21 1.27
CA THR A 488 18.69 51.05 1.39
C THR A 488 19.42 50.92 0.04
N SER A 489 20.75 51.07 0.05
CA SER A 489 21.55 51.25 -1.17
C SER A 489 21.56 50.03 -2.11
N GLU A 490 21.03 50.23 -3.33
CA GLU A 490 20.96 49.21 -4.40
C GLU A 490 22.28 48.45 -4.61
N ARG A 491 23.42 49.15 -4.58
CA ARG A 491 24.77 48.60 -4.79
C ARG A 491 25.11 47.42 -3.85
N PHE A 492 24.53 47.37 -2.64
CA PHE A 492 24.76 46.31 -1.66
C PHE A 492 23.46 45.67 -1.14
N ARG A 493 22.32 45.90 -1.81
CA ARG A 493 20.98 45.49 -1.38
C ARG A 493 20.89 44.03 -0.92
N ARG A 494 21.55 43.11 -1.63
CA ARG A 494 21.56 41.67 -1.28
C ARG A 494 22.25 41.36 0.06
N ASP A 495 23.38 42.00 0.35
CA ASP A 495 24.09 41.82 1.63
C ASP A 495 23.32 42.46 2.79
N ILE A 496 22.72 43.62 2.52
CA ILE A 496 21.86 44.36 3.44
C ILE A 496 20.62 43.55 3.81
N GLN A 497 19.92 42.98 2.82
CA GLN A 497 18.77 42.09 3.02
C GLN A 497 19.15 40.81 3.77
N ALA A 498 20.33 40.25 3.50
CA ALA A 498 20.82 39.08 4.25
C ALA A 498 21.09 39.41 5.73
N TYR A 499 21.63 40.59 6.04
CA TYR A 499 21.79 41.05 7.42
C TYR A 499 20.44 41.33 8.09
N ALA A 500 19.53 42.04 7.41
CA ALA A 500 18.18 42.31 7.90
C ALA A 500 17.44 41.01 8.25
N ALA A 501 17.46 40.01 7.37
CA ALA A 501 16.84 38.71 7.61
C ALA A 501 17.52 37.92 8.75
N GLN A 502 18.84 38.08 8.96
CA GLN A 502 19.54 37.44 10.07
C GLN A 502 19.11 38.02 11.43
N GLU A 503 19.00 39.35 11.53
CA GLU A 503 18.57 40.04 12.76
C GLU A 503 17.05 40.04 12.97
N ALA A 504 16.25 39.90 11.91
CA ALA A 504 14.79 39.73 11.98
C ALA A 504 14.38 38.35 12.50
N LYS A 505 15.22 37.32 12.31
CA LYS A 505 14.97 35.92 12.67
C LYS A 505 14.42 35.67 14.10
N PRO A 506 14.85 36.37 15.17
CA PRO A 506 14.26 36.22 16.51
C PRO A 506 12.84 36.78 16.63
N LEU A 507 12.43 37.70 15.73
CA LEU A 507 11.07 38.19 15.59
C LEU A 507 10.24 37.26 14.70
N ASP A 508 10.79 36.74 13.58
CA ASP A 508 10.12 35.71 12.75
C ASP A 508 9.71 34.48 13.58
N LEU A 509 10.62 34.04 14.45
CA LEU A 509 10.37 32.93 15.39
C LEU A 509 9.35 33.26 16.49
N ARG A 510 8.95 34.53 16.67
CA ARG A 510 7.78 34.94 17.47
C ARG A 510 6.53 35.03 16.60
N MET A 511 6.62 35.61 15.40
CA MET A 511 5.53 35.67 14.42
C MET A 511 4.96 34.28 14.12
N GLY A 512 5.80 33.33 13.72
CA GLY A 512 5.35 31.95 13.46
C GLY A 512 4.78 31.22 14.69
N ARG A 513 5.18 31.61 15.92
CA ARG A 513 4.53 31.13 17.15
C ARG A 513 3.14 31.75 17.34
N MET A 514 2.97 33.04 17.05
CA MET A 514 1.67 33.71 17.08
C MET A 514 0.71 33.16 16.03
N GLU A 515 1.19 32.89 14.81
CA GLU A 515 0.40 32.23 13.76
C GLU A 515 -0.02 30.81 14.15
N ALA A 516 0.90 30.01 14.71
CA ALA A 516 0.56 28.69 15.24
C ALA A 516 -0.50 28.78 16.36
N ARG A 517 -0.40 29.77 17.25
CA ARG A 517 -1.42 30.05 18.28
C ARG A 517 -2.77 30.40 17.64
N LEU A 518 -2.81 31.38 16.73
CA LEU A 518 -4.01 31.79 15.99
C LEU A 518 -4.65 30.64 15.20
N SER A 519 -3.85 29.75 14.60
CA SER A 519 -4.33 28.56 13.90
C SER A 519 -5.01 27.57 14.86
N ARG A 520 -4.43 27.30 16.04
CA ARG A 520 -5.09 26.48 17.09
C ARG A 520 -6.41 27.11 17.54
N VAL A 521 -6.41 28.41 17.80
CA VAL A 521 -7.60 29.18 18.22
C VAL A 521 -8.70 29.13 17.16
N THR A 522 -8.36 29.30 15.89
CA THR A 522 -9.29 29.15 14.75
C THR A 522 -9.90 27.74 14.70
N ASN A 523 -9.08 26.70 14.84
CA ASN A 523 -9.56 25.32 14.85
C ASN A 523 -10.45 24.98 16.06
N LEU A 524 -10.23 25.64 17.20
CA LEU A 524 -11.09 25.51 18.39
C LEU A 524 -12.43 26.24 18.21
N SER A 525 -12.44 27.45 17.63
CA SER A 525 -13.67 28.17 17.27
C SER A 525 -14.51 27.37 16.26
N ARG A 526 -13.88 26.87 15.19
CA ARG A 526 -14.56 26.02 14.20
C ARG A 526 -15.19 24.77 14.85
N ARG A 527 -14.47 24.08 15.75
CA ARG A 527 -15.02 22.95 16.52
C ARG A 527 -16.18 23.35 17.44
N PHE A 528 -16.17 24.55 17.99
CA PHE A 528 -17.27 25.09 18.79
C PHE A 528 -18.52 25.35 17.94
N ARG A 529 -18.37 25.90 16.72
CA ARG A 529 -19.44 26.00 15.72
C ARG A 529 -19.96 24.62 15.26
N GLU A 530 -19.06 23.68 14.98
CA GLU A 530 -19.42 22.28 14.64
C GLU A 530 -20.27 21.62 15.75
N LEU A 531 -20.00 21.94 17.03
CA LEU A 531 -20.81 21.48 18.17
C LEU A 531 -22.15 22.23 18.28
N ALA A 532 -22.20 23.53 17.99
CA ALA A 532 -23.44 24.30 17.95
C ALA A 532 -24.40 23.72 16.90
N LEU A 533 -23.92 23.48 15.68
CA LEU A 533 -24.68 22.87 14.58
C LEU A 533 -25.17 21.45 14.91
N LYS A 534 -24.32 20.61 15.51
CA LYS A 534 -24.76 19.26 15.97
C LYS A 534 -25.86 19.34 17.03
N LYS A 535 -25.75 20.30 17.96
CA LYS A 535 -26.75 20.54 19.01
C LYS A 535 -28.07 21.11 18.43
N GLN A 536 -27.98 21.92 17.38
CA GLN A 536 -29.12 22.41 16.60
C GLN A 536 -29.84 21.26 15.87
N GLU A 537 -29.09 20.37 15.21
CA GLU A 537 -29.63 19.18 14.54
C GLU A 537 -30.26 18.21 15.55
N GLU A 538 -29.64 17.97 16.71
CA GLU A 538 -30.26 17.20 17.79
C GLU A 538 -31.58 17.82 18.27
N GLN A 539 -31.66 19.14 18.42
CA GLN A 539 -32.89 19.84 18.76
C GLN A 539 -33.95 19.70 17.65
N PHE A 540 -33.54 19.82 16.38
CA PHE A 540 -34.42 19.66 15.23
C PHE A 540 -34.96 18.22 15.10
N GLN A 541 -34.13 17.18 15.31
CA GLN A 541 -34.57 15.79 15.29
C GLN A 541 -35.47 15.44 16.48
N ARG A 542 -35.22 16.01 17.66
CA ARG A 542 -36.15 15.90 18.82
C ARG A 542 -37.49 16.56 18.49
N LEU A 543 -37.49 17.77 17.91
CA LEU A 543 -38.69 18.48 17.47
C LEU A 543 -39.45 17.70 16.39
N ARG A 544 -38.75 17.19 15.36
CA ARG A 544 -39.31 16.33 14.30
C ARG A 544 -39.93 15.06 14.87
N THR A 545 -39.30 14.44 15.86
CA THR A 545 -39.83 13.24 16.54
C THR A 545 -41.08 13.57 17.38
N ALA A 546 -41.11 14.72 18.06
CA ALA A 546 -42.29 15.20 18.79
C ALA A 546 -43.44 15.54 17.83
N ALA A 547 -43.14 16.28 16.75
CA ALA A 547 -44.08 16.61 15.68
C ALA A 547 -44.69 15.36 15.03
N ALA A 548 -43.87 14.33 14.73
CA ALA A 548 -44.33 13.05 14.20
C ALA A 548 -45.21 12.27 15.19
N LYS A 549 -44.99 12.38 16.51
CA LYS A 549 -45.88 11.82 17.54
C LYS A 549 -47.23 12.55 17.58
N VAL A 550 -47.21 13.89 17.56
CA VAL A 550 -48.42 14.74 17.54
C VAL A 550 -49.25 14.50 16.26
N LEU A 551 -48.60 14.40 15.09
CA LEU A 551 -49.24 14.01 13.83
C LEU A 551 -49.94 12.66 13.96
N LYS A 552 -49.22 11.60 14.35
CA LYS A 552 -49.79 10.24 14.49
C LYS A 552 -50.88 10.15 15.57
N HIS A 553 -50.83 10.99 16.60
CA HIS A 553 -51.89 11.09 17.61
C HIS A 553 -53.15 11.75 17.03
N ASN A 554 -53.02 12.91 16.38
CA ASN A 554 -54.15 13.61 15.76
C ASN A 554 -54.76 12.83 14.59
N GLN A 555 -53.94 12.15 13.79
CA GLN A 555 -54.39 11.24 12.74
C GLN A 555 -55.31 10.13 13.30
N ARG A 556 -54.90 9.50 14.41
CA ARG A 556 -55.73 8.49 15.11
C ARG A 556 -57.00 9.09 15.72
N LEU A 557 -56.91 10.25 16.39
CA LEU A 557 -58.06 10.92 16.99
C LEU A 557 -59.10 11.36 15.96
N ARG A 558 -58.67 11.75 14.74
CA ARG A 558 -59.54 12.25 13.67
C ARG A 558 -59.90 11.19 12.62
N GLY A 559 -59.32 9.99 12.69
CA GLY A 559 -59.56 8.88 11.77
C GLY A 559 -59.01 9.08 10.34
N LEU A 560 -58.04 9.99 10.16
CA LEU A 560 -57.56 10.43 8.84
C LEU A 560 -56.62 9.42 8.19
N GLY A 561 -56.75 9.24 6.87
CA GLY A 561 -55.81 8.46 6.06
C GLY A 561 -54.43 9.14 5.93
N ASP A 562 -53.39 8.37 5.56
CA ASP A 562 -52.07 8.95 5.28
C ASP A 562 -52.14 9.97 4.12
N ASP A 563 -52.91 9.66 3.07
CA ASP A 563 -53.12 10.55 1.91
C ASP A 563 -53.81 11.87 2.30
N GLU A 564 -54.71 11.85 3.30
CA GLU A 564 -55.42 13.03 3.81
C GLU A 564 -54.55 13.89 4.75
N VAL A 565 -53.53 13.31 5.37
CA VAL A 565 -52.60 14.00 6.28
C VAL A 565 -51.38 14.56 5.55
N PHE A 566 -50.91 13.90 4.49
CA PHE A 566 -49.67 14.27 3.80
C PHE A 566 -49.86 14.84 2.39
N GLY A 567 -50.86 14.38 1.62
CA GLY A 567 -51.15 14.86 0.27
C GLY A 567 -49.98 14.84 -0.73
N ASP A 568 -50.15 15.50 -1.87
CA ASP A 568 -49.08 15.69 -2.87
C ASP A 568 -48.14 16.87 -2.51
N ARG A 569 -48.67 17.90 -1.85
CA ARG A 569 -47.95 19.11 -1.41
C ARG A 569 -48.63 19.70 -0.17
N ILE A 570 -47.84 20.20 0.78
CA ILE A 570 -48.29 20.98 1.94
C ILE A 570 -47.45 22.25 2.01
N ASP A 571 -48.09 23.42 2.06
CA ASP A 571 -47.37 24.68 2.26
C ASP A 571 -46.93 24.86 3.71
N GLN A 572 -45.81 25.54 3.94
CA GLN A 572 -45.28 25.82 5.29
C GLN A 572 -46.33 26.47 6.21
N ARG A 573 -47.20 27.34 5.66
CA ARG A 573 -48.28 28.01 6.39
C ARG A 573 -49.39 27.04 6.82
N GLU A 574 -49.64 26.00 6.03
CA GLU A 574 -50.66 24.98 6.32
C GLU A 574 -50.13 23.98 7.34
N PHE A 575 -48.87 23.56 7.20
CA PHE A 575 -48.16 22.75 8.19
C PHE A 575 -48.16 23.41 9.57
N VAL A 576 -47.81 24.70 9.67
CA VAL A 576 -47.86 25.44 10.95
C VAL A 576 -49.29 25.54 11.49
N ARG A 577 -50.28 25.90 10.64
CA ARG A 577 -51.70 25.93 11.04
C ARG A 577 -52.23 24.59 11.55
N PHE A 578 -51.80 23.48 10.95
CA PHE A 578 -52.11 22.15 11.47
C PHE A 578 -51.58 22.00 12.89
N PHE A 579 -50.30 22.32 13.14
CA PHE A 579 -49.72 22.24 14.48
C PHE A 579 -50.30 23.25 15.47
N ASP A 580 -50.84 24.39 15.04
CA ASP A 580 -51.57 25.31 15.92
C ASP A 580 -52.93 24.73 16.34
N ALA A 581 -53.65 24.09 15.41
CA ALA A 581 -54.97 23.49 15.62
C ALA A 581 -54.95 21.98 15.95
N ALA A 582 -53.76 21.40 16.19
CA ALA A 582 -53.57 20.01 16.60
C ALA A 582 -53.62 19.87 18.12
N ASP A 583 -54.19 18.77 18.60
CA ASP A 583 -54.10 18.40 20.01
C ASP A 583 -52.66 18.03 20.36
N LYS A 584 -52.17 18.56 21.48
CA LYS A 584 -50.78 18.43 21.96
C LYS A 584 -50.69 17.54 23.20
N GLU A 585 -51.82 17.17 23.81
CA GLU A 585 -51.88 16.31 24.99
C GLU A 585 -51.79 14.82 24.59
N VAL A 586 -50.61 14.43 24.06
CA VAL A 586 -50.35 13.05 23.63
C VAL A 586 -50.28 12.10 24.83
N ILE A 587 -51.44 11.63 25.28
CA ILE A 587 -51.57 10.58 26.30
C ILE A 587 -50.96 9.30 25.72
N VAL A 588 -49.88 8.82 26.35
CA VAL A 588 -49.23 7.56 25.99
C VAL A 588 -49.95 6.41 26.71
N GLU A 589 -50.96 5.84 26.07
CA GLU A 589 -51.53 4.57 26.53
C GLU A 589 -50.47 3.46 26.44
N VAL A 590 -50.03 2.97 27.60
CA VAL A 590 -49.06 1.87 27.71
C VAL A 590 -49.81 0.55 27.52
N SER A 591 -49.96 0.13 26.26
CA SER A 591 -50.49 -1.19 25.93
C SER A 591 -49.54 -2.30 26.42
N PRO A 592 -50.05 -3.36 27.09
CA PRO A 592 -49.21 -4.43 27.64
C PRO A 592 -48.57 -5.29 26.56
N ALA A 593 -47.35 -5.76 26.81
CA ALA A 593 -46.59 -6.60 25.89
C ALA A 593 -47.13 -8.05 25.84
N PRO A 594 -47.15 -8.71 24.66
CA PRO A 594 -47.55 -10.10 24.53
C PRO A 594 -46.46 -11.08 24.99
N GLU A 595 -46.88 -12.25 25.48
CA GLU A 595 -45.98 -13.34 25.87
C GLU A 595 -45.37 -14.05 24.65
N ALA A 596 -44.16 -14.61 24.80
CA ALA A 596 -43.52 -15.46 23.79
C ALA A 596 -42.70 -16.59 24.44
N VAL A 597 -42.92 -17.82 23.97
CA VAL A 597 -42.23 -19.05 24.42
C VAL A 597 -41.76 -19.83 23.19
N GLY A 598 -40.48 -20.24 23.13
CA GLY A 598 -40.02 -21.23 22.13
C GLY A 598 -38.61 -21.08 21.56
N THR A 599 -37.61 -21.57 22.30
CA THR A 599 -36.28 -22.09 21.87
C THR A 599 -36.02 -22.37 20.37
N THR A 600 -34.83 -22.12 19.82
CA THR A 600 -33.64 -23.02 19.97
C THR A 600 -32.33 -22.46 19.36
N ALA A 601 -31.18 -22.72 20.03
CA ALA A 601 -29.77 -22.95 19.56
C ALA A 601 -29.09 -22.01 18.50
N LYS A 602 -27.74 -21.86 18.38
CA LYS A 602 -26.62 -22.74 18.78
C LYS A 602 -25.24 -22.02 18.92
N ALA A 603 -24.55 -22.29 20.03
CA ALA A 603 -23.09 -22.36 20.30
C ALA A 603 -22.09 -21.21 20.01
N ALA A 604 -21.27 -20.89 21.03
CA ALA A 604 -19.81 -20.65 20.94
C ALA A 604 -19.10 -20.88 22.29
N GLY A 605 -17.87 -21.44 22.27
CA GLY A 605 -16.78 -21.28 23.27
C GLY A 605 -16.96 -21.64 24.76
N PRO A 606 -16.22 -22.63 25.31
CA PRO A 606 -16.10 -22.85 26.76
C PRO A 606 -14.89 -22.12 27.39
N GLY A 607 -15.02 -21.72 28.66
CA GLY A 607 -13.93 -21.18 29.48
C GLY A 607 -14.00 -21.70 30.93
N PRO A 608 -12.93 -22.31 31.49
CA PRO A 608 -12.90 -22.85 32.86
C PRO A 608 -12.23 -21.84 33.84
N PRO A 609 -12.10 -22.11 35.16
CA PRO A 609 -13.02 -21.50 36.12
C PRO A 609 -12.32 -20.59 37.15
N LYS A 610 -13.10 -19.80 37.90
CA LYS A 610 -12.60 -19.08 39.08
C LYS A 610 -13.59 -19.12 40.24
N ALA A 611 -13.16 -19.68 41.36
CA ALA A 611 -13.85 -19.76 42.65
C ALA A 611 -12.83 -20.17 43.73
N PRO A 612 -13.10 -20.00 45.04
CA PRO A 612 -14.22 -19.27 45.66
C PRO A 612 -13.76 -18.08 46.54
N GLU A 613 -14.73 -17.29 47.03
CA GLU A 613 -14.60 -16.50 48.27
C GLU A 613 -15.30 -17.23 49.42
N GLU A 614 -14.71 -17.22 50.62
CA GLU A 614 -15.35 -17.30 51.96
C GLU A 614 -14.23 -17.37 53.05
N PRO A 615 -14.49 -17.10 54.34
CA PRO A 615 -15.20 -15.96 54.92
C PRO A 615 -14.34 -15.27 56.03
N ALA A 616 -14.92 -14.35 56.83
CA ALA A 616 -14.18 -13.49 57.77
C ALA A 616 -14.17 -13.94 59.26
N ALA A 617 -13.12 -13.59 60.04
CA ALA A 617 -13.22 -13.18 61.48
C ALA A 617 -11.90 -12.75 62.19
N LYS A 618 -11.93 -11.59 62.88
CA LYS A 618 -11.35 -11.19 64.20
C LYS A 618 -9.88 -11.49 64.63
N ALA A 619 -9.11 -10.40 64.85
CA ALA A 619 -8.26 -10.04 66.03
C ALA A 619 -7.81 -8.55 65.84
N GLY A 620 -7.51 -7.68 66.83
CA GLY A 620 -6.47 -7.76 67.89
C GLY A 620 -5.09 -7.44 67.28
N GLU A 621 -4.29 -6.42 67.66
CA GLU A 621 -4.19 -5.59 68.89
C GLU A 621 -3.46 -4.22 68.60
N GLU A 622 -3.37 -3.31 69.57
CA GLU A 622 -2.69 -1.98 69.52
C GLU A 622 -1.33 -1.99 70.31
N PRO A 623 -0.56 -0.89 70.50
CA PRO A 623 -0.11 0.16 69.56
C PRO A 623 1.41 0.55 69.72
N ALA A 624 1.99 1.28 68.75
CA ALA A 624 3.09 2.27 68.92
C ALA A 624 3.38 2.96 67.56
N ALA A 625 3.38 4.29 67.33
CA ALA A 625 3.84 5.48 68.06
C ALA A 625 5.27 5.95 67.69
N ALA A 626 5.39 6.81 66.65
CA ALA A 626 6.50 7.78 66.51
C ALA A 626 6.20 8.94 65.51
N THR A 627 6.35 10.15 66.03
CA THR A 627 6.62 11.48 65.42
C THR A 627 7.69 11.53 64.30
N SER A 628 7.82 12.56 63.43
CA SER A 628 7.13 13.88 63.32
C SER A 628 7.37 14.60 61.97
N THR A 629 6.57 15.64 61.72
CA THR A 629 6.78 16.86 60.88
C THR A 629 8.24 17.28 60.61
N ALA A 630 8.65 17.70 59.41
CA ALA A 630 8.32 18.97 58.66
C ALA A 630 9.01 20.22 59.29
N ALA A 631 9.50 21.26 58.58
CA ALA A 631 9.64 21.57 57.14
C ALA A 631 10.65 22.75 56.92
N ALA A 632 10.73 23.27 55.68
CA ALA A 632 11.24 24.58 55.24
C ALA A 632 12.72 24.75 54.81
N GLU A 633 12.87 25.61 53.79
CA GLU A 633 14.07 26.23 53.19
C GLU A 633 14.47 27.51 54.01
N PRO A 634 15.38 28.45 53.60
CA PRO A 634 16.13 28.59 52.34
C PRO A 634 17.61 29.11 52.45
N GLU A 635 18.14 29.54 51.29
CA GLU A 635 19.25 30.49 51.03
C GLU A 635 20.71 30.02 50.81
N GLU A 636 21.25 30.54 49.71
CA GLU A 636 22.67 30.72 49.32
C GLU A 636 23.24 32.01 50.02
N PRO A 637 24.53 32.46 49.93
CA PRO A 637 25.41 32.38 48.74
C PRO A 637 26.96 32.29 48.97
N ALA A 638 27.70 32.42 47.84
CA ALA A 638 28.98 33.15 47.69
C ALA A 638 30.37 32.47 47.91
N ALA A 639 30.89 31.91 46.81
CA ALA A 639 32.18 32.22 46.16
C ALA A 639 33.52 32.43 46.95
N LYS A 640 34.59 31.70 46.53
CA LYS A 640 35.99 32.19 46.48
C LYS A 640 36.95 31.38 45.57
N LYS A 641 38.09 31.98 45.23
CA LYS A 641 39.24 31.55 44.37
C LYS A 641 40.51 32.27 44.91
N PRO A 642 41.78 32.05 44.44
CA PRO A 642 42.40 30.90 43.72
C PRO A 642 43.88 30.54 44.15
N ARG A 643 44.42 29.37 43.71
CA ARG A 643 45.87 29.04 43.50
C ARG A 643 46.83 29.12 44.72
N PRO A 644 48.16 28.80 44.61
CA PRO A 644 48.98 28.13 43.56
C PRO A 644 49.39 26.67 43.95
N ALA A 645 49.68 25.71 43.04
CA ALA A 645 50.87 25.44 42.21
C ALA A 645 52.13 24.92 42.94
N ASP A 646 52.65 23.75 42.54
CA ASP A 646 54.09 23.48 42.35
C ASP A 646 54.40 22.16 41.60
N GLU A 647 55.68 22.08 41.19
CA GLU A 647 56.53 21.06 40.51
C GLU A 647 56.43 19.57 40.97
N ALA A 648 56.99 18.56 40.29
CA ALA A 648 57.50 18.35 38.92
C ALA A 648 57.77 16.83 38.67
N GLY A 649 58.11 16.41 37.43
CA GLY A 649 58.65 15.07 37.13
C GLY A 649 58.39 14.60 35.69
N ALA A 650 59.39 14.02 35.01
CA ALA A 650 59.29 13.63 33.59
C ALA A 650 60.06 12.34 33.23
N SER A 651 59.41 11.41 32.50
CA SER A 651 60.08 10.40 31.65
C SER A 651 59.13 9.61 30.72
N LYS A 652 59.21 9.89 29.39
CA LYS A 652 59.43 8.98 28.23
C LYS A 652 59.13 7.45 28.38
N PRO A 653 58.79 6.71 27.28
CA PRO A 653 57.78 6.89 26.22
C PRO A 653 56.75 5.72 26.19
N PRO A 654 55.69 5.73 25.35
CA PRO A 654 54.76 4.60 25.26
C PRO A 654 55.30 3.40 24.44
N ALA A 655 54.83 2.20 24.77
CA ALA A 655 55.00 0.96 24.02
C ALA A 655 53.64 0.44 23.48
N GLU A 656 53.66 -0.64 22.71
CA GLU A 656 52.53 -1.21 21.97
C GLU A 656 51.38 -1.70 22.89
N PRO A 657 50.10 -1.48 22.50
CA PRO A 657 48.97 -2.27 22.96
C PRO A 657 48.87 -3.58 22.17
N GLN A 658 48.67 -4.71 22.86
CA GLN A 658 48.52 -6.04 22.25
C GLN A 658 47.09 -6.28 21.74
N GLU A 659 46.95 -7.20 20.78
CA GLU A 659 45.66 -7.79 20.40
C GLU A 659 45.13 -8.79 21.45
N LEU A 660 43.90 -9.29 21.21
CA LEU A 660 43.16 -10.42 21.81
C LEU A 660 41.92 -10.02 22.63
N PRO A 661 40.82 -10.83 22.61
CA PRO A 661 40.36 -11.74 21.56
C PRO A 661 38.87 -11.53 21.19
N ALA A 662 38.39 -12.25 20.18
CA ALA A 662 36.96 -12.29 19.82
C ALA A 662 36.19 -13.33 20.65
N GLU A 663 34.88 -13.11 20.87
CA GLU A 663 33.99 -14.12 21.47
C GLU A 663 32.58 -14.12 20.84
N ALA A 664 31.99 -15.33 20.77
CA ALA A 664 30.57 -15.69 20.66
C ALA A 664 29.63 -14.94 19.67
N ALA A 665 29.15 -15.67 18.66
CA ALA A 665 27.95 -15.33 17.90
C ALA A 665 26.72 -16.11 18.40
N ALA A 666 25.54 -15.46 18.45
CA ALA A 666 24.23 -16.09 18.62
C ALA A 666 23.14 -15.27 17.86
N PRO A 667 22.04 -15.89 17.39
CA PRO A 667 21.23 -15.31 16.30
C PRO A 667 20.02 -14.50 16.76
N ALA A 668 19.67 -13.48 15.98
CA ALA A 668 18.37 -12.80 16.04
C ALA A 668 17.36 -13.48 15.09
N GLY A 669 16.13 -13.71 15.57
CA GLY A 669 15.01 -14.21 14.76
C GLY A 669 14.22 -13.09 14.06
N PRO A 670 13.38 -13.43 13.06
CA PRO A 670 12.68 -12.44 12.22
C PRO A 670 11.30 -12.05 12.77
N GLY A 671 10.75 -10.92 12.31
CA GLY A 671 9.29 -10.71 12.35
C GLY A 671 8.74 -9.29 12.52
N ALA A 672 9.03 -8.36 11.61
CA ALA A 672 8.16 -7.22 11.30
C ALA A 672 8.54 -6.65 9.92
N ASP A 673 7.53 -6.47 9.05
CA ASP A 673 7.41 -5.45 7.98
C ASP A 673 6.51 -5.99 6.85
N ALA A 674 5.22 -5.67 6.96
CA ALA A 674 4.22 -5.86 5.91
C ALA A 674 3.02 -4.93 6.18
N LEU A 675 3.07 -3.68 5.70
CA LEU A 675 1.91 -2.80 5.47
C LEU A 675 2.33 -1.55 4.66
N THR A 676 1.37 -0.97 3.93
CA THR A 676 1.40 0.35 3.26
C THR A 676 2.49 0.63 2.20
N GLU A 677 2.40 0.00 1.02
CA GLU A 677 2.90 0.60 -0.24
C GLU A 677 1.86 1.54 -0.90
N GLU A 678 0.57 1.42 -0.56
CA GLU A 678 -0.54 2.20 -1.18
C GLU A 678 -0.59 3.68 -0.76
N ALA A 679 0.25 4.11 0.19
CA ALA A 679 0.25 5.49 0.71
C ALA A 679 1.03 6.49 -0.15
N GLU A 680 2.08 6.05 -0.85
CA GLU A 680 3.00 6.96 -1.56
C GLU A 680 2.50 7.35 -2.96
N GLN A 681 1.67 6.50 -3.59
CA GLN A 681 1.20 6.73 -4.97
C GLN A 681 0.20 7.90 -5.12
N TRP A 682 -0.42 8.37 -4.02
CA TRP A 682 -1.35 9.50 -4.08
C TRP A 682 -0.64 10.87 -4.09
N LEU A 683 0.46 11.00 -3.34
CA LEU A 683 1.22 12.26 -3.21
C LEU A 683 2.03 12.63 -4.47
N ALA A 684 2.33 11.67 -5.33
CA ALA A 684 3.03 11.91 -6.60
C ALA A 684 2.13 12.58 -7.67
N SER A 685 0.81 12.64 -7.46
CA SER A 685 -0.16 13.08 -8.48
C SER A 685 -0.35 14.60 -8.58
N GLU A 686 -0.32 15.33 -7.46
CA GLU A 686 -0.66 16.77 -7.44
C GLU A 686 0.48 17.72 -7.87
N LEU A 687 1.72 17.25 -7.98
CA LEU A 687 2.90 18.09 -8.26
C LEU A 687 3.27 18.19 -9.76
N SER A 688 2.40 17.71 -10.67
CA SER A 688 2.68 17.64 -12.12
C SER A 688 2.00 18.72 -12.97
N SER A 689 1.16 19.59 -12.38
CA SER A 689 0.37 20.59 -13.11
C SER A 689 0.49 22.00 -12.52
N GLY A 690 1.50 22.77 -12.94
CA GLY A 690 1.74 24.10 -12.36
C GLY A 690 2.84 24.96 -13.01
N ALA A 691 2.91 25.05 -14.35
CA ALA A 691 3.85 25.95 -15.03
C ALA A 691 3.28 26.50 -16.35
N GLY A 692 3.23 27.84 -16.51
CA GLY A 692 2.79 28.47 -17.76
C GLY A 692 2.61 29.99 -17.73
N GLY A 693 3.68 30.75 -18.01
CA GLY A 693 3.67 32.22 -18.17
C GLY A 693 3.52 33.02 -16.87
N ALA A 694 3.67 34.35 -16.83
CA ALA A 694 4.15 35.34 -17.82
C ALA A 694 4.36 36.69 -17.05
N ALA A 695 5.24 37.64 -17.41
CA ALA A 695 6.32 37.74 -18.41
C ALA A 695 7.37 38.77 -17.91
N VAL A 696 8.39 39.11 -18.71
CA VAL A 696 9.38 40.18 -18.39
C VAL A 696 9.05 41.46 -19.17
N ALA A 697 8.91 42.59 -18.47
CA ALA A 697 8.85 43.92 -19.07
C ALA A 697 10.23 44.59 -18.99
N GLY A 698 10.72 45.11 -20.12
CA GLY A 698 11.97 45.86 -20.21
C GLY A 698 11.70 47.36 -20.32
N GLU A 699 12.44 48.16 -19.55
CA GLU A 699 12.34 49.62 -19.54
C GLU A 699 13.13 50.25 -20.73
N ALA A 700 12.70 51.43 -21.19
CA ALA A 700 13.24 52.09 -22.38
C ALA A 700 14.04 53.36 -22.04
N PRO A 701 15.09 53.70 -22.81
CA PRO A 701 15.75 55.00 -22.76
C PRO A 701 15.26 55.99 -23.84
N GLU A 702 15.58 57.28 -23.65
CA GLU A 702 15.12 58.43 -24.45
C GLU A 702 15.68 58.53 -25.88
N PRO A 703 15.02 59.31 -26.78
CA PRO A 703 15.43 59.48 -28.17
C PRO A 703 16.56 60.52 -28.38
N ALA A 704 17.41 60.26 -29.37
CA ALA A 704 18.31 61.23 -29.98
C ALA A 704 18.00 61.40 -31.48
N ALA A 705 18.31 62.56 -32.05
CA ALA A 705 17.91 62.93 -33.41
C ALA A 705 18.94 62.55 -34.49
N ALA A 706 18.47 62.27 -35.72
CA ALA A 706 19.00 62.86 -36.97
C ALA A 706 18.45 62.19 -38.26
N GLU A 707 18.45 63.00 -39.33
CA GLU A 707 18.58 62.70 -40.77
C GLU A 707 17.73 61.62 -41.49
N ALA A 708 17.00 62.17 -42.47
CA ALA A 708 16.24 61.50 -43.50
C ALA A 708 17.06 60.69 -44.53
N ALA A 709 16.43 59.65 -45.08
CA ALA A 709 16.63 59.22 -46.47
C ALA A 709 15.36 58.54 -47.01
N ALA A 710 15.05 58.77 -48.29
CA ALA A 710 14.09 57.96 -49.06
C ALA A 710 14.86 56.90 -49.88
N PRO A 711 14.23 55.73 -50.17
CA PRO A 711 13.56 55.53 -51.47
C PRO A 711 12.17 54.85 -51.28
N GLY A 712 11.34 54.61 -52.29
CA GLY A 712 11.46 54.81 -53.74
C GLY A 712 10.79 53.66 -54.51
N TRP A 713 9.60 53.90 -55.05
CA TRP A 713 8.86 53.05 -56.01
C TRP A 713 9.55 53.05 -57.40
N PRO A 714 9.26 52.15 -58.39
CA PRO A 714 7.92 51.59 -58.71
C PRO A 714 7.81 50.16 -59.35
N ALA A 715 6.57 49.79 -59.73
CA ALA A 715 6.14 48.76 -60.72
C ALA A 715 6.27 47.27 -60.28
N GLU A 716 5.43 46.28 -60.69
CA GLU A 716 4.30 46.11 -61.65
C GLU A 716 3.15 45.24 -61.00
N GLY A 717 1.93 45.00 -61.53
CA GLY A 717 1.28 45.47 -62.77
C GLY A 717 -0.07 44.83 -63.21
N ALA A 718 -0.66 43.85 -62.51
CA ALA A 718 -1.92 43.13 -62.89
C ALA A 718 -3.04 43.34 -61.83
N ALA A 719 -4.34 43.59 -62.12
CA ALA A 719 -5.36 42.82 -62.87
C ALA A 719 -5.78 41.51 -62.16
N GLU A 720 -7.04 41.23 -61.76
CA GLU A 720 -8.38 41.89 -61.84
C GLU A 720 -9.14 41.67 -60.48
N GLY A 721 -10.40 42.06 -60.18
CA GLY A 721 -11.53 42.72 -60.88
C GLY A 721 -12.83 42.72 -60.02
N ALA A 722 -13.89 43.43 -60.45
CA ALA A 722 -15.21 43.65 -59.77
C ALA A 722 -15.16 44.43 -58.40
N ALA A 723 -16.08 45.32 -57.97
CA ALA A 723 -17.55 45.51 -58.12
C ALA A 723 -18.37 44.54 -57.22
N GLU A 724 -19.38 44.92 -56.41
CA GLU A 724 -20.20 46.15 -56.25
C GLU A 724 -20.58 46.42 -54.75
N GLY A 725 -21.30 47.53 -54.45
CA GLY A 725 -22.10 47.75 -53.21
C GLY A 725 -21.36 48.46 -52.04
N VAL A 726 -21.73 49.62 -51.44
CA VAL A 726 -22.93 50.49 -51.28
C VAL A 726 -23.59 50.42 -49.87
N ALA A 727 -23.77 51.60 -49.26
CA ALA A 727 -24.42 51.95 -47.96
C ALA A 727 -23.74 51.44 -46.67
N GLU A 728 -23.55 52.17 -45.56
CA GLU A 728 -24.10 53.42 -44.96
C GLU A 728 -25.22 53.21 -43.89
N GLY A 729 -25.11 53.92 -42.75
CA GLY A 729 -25.92 53.78 -41.52
C GLY A 729 -25.15 53.06 -40.39
N VAL A 730 -24.84 53.58 -39.19
CA VAL A 730 -25.26 54.76 -38.37
C VAL A 730 -26.53 54.58 -37.51
N ALA A 731 -26.34 54.00 -36.31
CA ALA A 731 -27.05 54.16 -35.01
C ALA A 731 -26.40 53.14 -34.03
N GLU A 732 -25.96 53.38 -32.78
CA GLU A 732 -26.32 54.29 -31.67
C GLU A 732 -27.46 53.77 -30.75
N GLY A 733 -27.23 53.81 -29.42
CA GLY A 733 -27.98 53.10 -28.36
C GLY A 733 -27.24 51.83 -27.89
N VAL A 734 -26.76 51.62 -26.66
CA VAL A 734 -26.97 52.22 -25.32
C VAL A 734 -28.32 51.88 -24.66
N ALA A 735 -28.36 50.81 -23.84
CA ALA A 735 -28.99 50.78 -22.50
C ALA A 735 -28.76 49.42 -21.79
N GLU A 736 -28.77 49.46 -20.46
CA GLU A 736 -28.42 48.44 -19.46
C GLU A 736 -29.24 47.13 -19.45
N GLY A 737 -28.68 46.10 -18.80
CA GLY A 737 -29.30 44.78 -18.57
C GLY A 737 -28.38 43.84 -17.77
#